data_AF-A0A9E1UWB1-F1
#
_entry.id   AF-A0A9E1UWB1-F1
#
_cell.length_a   1.000
_cell.length_b   1.000
_cell.length_c   1.000
_cell.angle_alpha   90.00
_cell.angle_beta   90.00
_cell.angle_gamma   90.00
#
_symmetry.space_group_name_H-M   'P 1'
#
loop_
_entity.id
_entity.type
_entity.pdbx_description
1 polymer ?
#
loop_
_entity_poly.entity_id
_entity_poly.type
_entity_poly.pdbx_seq_one_letter_code
_entity_poly.pdbx_strand_id
1 'polypeptide(L)'
;MRAVIYRGHMKPEEVDRRFRESLRLSSGGGDCIRLGGEDVEVTDCDLYGSGRAFYFYGVKGGRVANNRFYNGRWGWYCITGADGLIYENNVLTGADLMSTGGGINCLGSVYSRNVFYAGNTVARCHGWDREAMTSDAGGGPFYGKAASCEGRELVLPVKPNWRGRSWTGAGIFVLMGTGAGQYREIDSVSEDGLTITMDRPWTVAIDETSLLSVTMMQRNYLFIGNHFEDAGIALQYYGTSINHVAIGNTATRAGGFYNSGRWYHQYQPSWYCQFMENRILDGNCYRFGANNATPSGPSFLGTYGLQRGDNPAPLAYCSIHRGNVLENNSLIRLRGVSKEHPGVRDVVIEHNTVRNASVGMQIDDGCVGVLTRENRFENVEAEQYDAEQERAKRMAQRAALLDSKGPVYHQTFDDPLGRYFADASGNGFAAMQTGGSVRCKPGVSGQAGRFDGKGYLLVNDRAMIRFPNTTLSAWIRPDHIKGRWGIVAKRRTGSACAFVMAIRNGMVCFEGTATSGVWTYNLLSKAVLTGGWHHVAATCEEGKGVRLFYDGKLVAEKDVDEPLVDNSQPLTIGFEAWGGLNSKPRESGNFIGLVDEVKIWSRCLNDEELLAEYESLREQAATAAARDKAAAKRREQELAAARSAKMVGTVGVPWRLVHADEFSSGKLGPEWQILQGGWQVKGGALSCSETSFLGLAKAIKSSVRIEFRARAKAPSDLSAFVGSKAETFRDGYFLGFASNGNTKCKILKLGQEVVEAAGPKAIPDRWHHVIAQVLPDGRIQLLVDGKMALEYRDPKPIRAAETAGILAWGAGEFDWIRIYAAE
;
A
#
# COMPACT_ATOMS: atom_id res chain seq x y z
N MET A 1 25.80 -36.33 13.78
CA MET A 1 25.13 -37.38 12.96
C MET A 1 24.91 -36.82 11.55
N ARG A 2 25.21 -37.55 10.46
CA ARG A 2 25.26 -37.04 9.06
C ARG A 2 23.91 -37.22 8.34
N ALA A 3 23.02 -36.23 8.37
CA ALA A 3 21.74 -36.22 7.66
C ALA A 3 21.84 -35.40 6.36
N VAL A 4 22.36 -35.98 5.27
CA VAL A 4 22.32 -35.38 3.93
C VAL A 4 21.59 -36.35 3.00
N ILE A 5 20.40 -35.97 2.53
CA ILE A 5 19.57 -36.80 1.63
C ILE A 5 20.24 -37.06 0.27
N TYR A 6 21.25 -36.26 -0.05
CA TYR A 6 22.09 -36.30 -1.25
C TYR A 6 23.46 -36.95 -1.04
N ARG A 7 23.66 -37.70 0.05
CA ARG A 7 24.95 -38.34 0.32
C ARG A 7 25.20 -39.54 -0.62
N GLY A 8 26.38 -39.56 -1.24
CA GLY A 8 26.82 -40.58 -2.21
C GLY A 8 27.13 -39.99 -3.58
N HIS A 9 27.83 -40.72 -4.46
CA HIS A 9 28.02 -40.34 -5.87
C HIS A 9 26.77 -40.69 -6.68
N MET A 10 25.64 -40.06 -6.32
CA MET A 10 24.37 -40.27 -7.02
C MET A 10 24.46 -39.74 -8.44
N LYS A 11 23.81 -40.45 -9.37
CA LYS A 11 23.66 -39.94 -10.73
C LYS A 11 22.70 -38.75 -10.74
N PRO A 12 22.83 -37.79 -11.66
CA PRO A 12 21.93 -36.63 -11.75
C PRO A 12 20.44 -36.99 -11.74
N GLU A 13 20.05 -38.12 -12.34
CA GLU A 13 18.66 -38.60 -12.38
C GLU A 13 18.15 -39.06 -11.02
N GLU A 14 19.03 -39.60 -10.17
CA GLU A 14 18.68 -40.01 -8.80
C GLU A 14 18.50 -38.79 -7.90
N VAL A 15 19.34 -37.76 -8.09
CA VAL A 15 19.23 -36.47 -7.41
C VAL A 15 17.91 -35.79 -7.80
N ASP A 16 17.61 -35.72 -9.10
CA ASP A 16 16.37 -35.14 -9.62
C ASP A 16 15.12 -35.90 -9.12
N ARG A 17 15.14 -37.23 -9.15
CA ARG A 17 14.04 -38.04 -8.61
C ARG A 17 13.78 -37.76 -7.13
N ARG A 18 14.82 -37.79 -6.29
CA ARG A 18 14.69 -37.51 -4.84
C ARG A 18 14.25 -36.08 -4.58
N PHE A 19 14.75 -35.12 -5.35
CA PHE A 19 14.30 -33.74 -5.27
C PHE A 19 12.81 -33.62 -5.61
N ARG A 20 12.34 -34.21 -6.72
CA ARG A 20 10.90 -34.23 -7.08
C ARG A 20 10.02 -34.93 -6.05
N GLU A 21 10.49 -36.02 -5.45
CA GLU A 21 9.80 -36.69 -4.35
C GLU A 21 9.69 -35.77 -3.13
N SER A 22 10.77 -35.08 -2.76
CA SER A 22 10.77 -34.11 -1.65
C SER A 22 9.86 -32.91 -1.92
N LEU A 23 9.75 -32.47 -3.17
CA LEU A 23 8.84 -31.40 -3.60
C LEU A 23 7.36 -31.77 -3.47
N ARG A 24 7.00 -33.06 -3.35
CA ARG A 24 5.62 -33.44 -3.01
C ARG A 24 5.25 -33.09 -1.57
N LEU A 25 6.25 -32.87 -0.72
CA LEU A 25 6.13 -32.60 0.71
C LEU A 25 6.60 -31.18 1.08
N SER A 26 7.01 -30.37 0.10
CA SER A 26 7.60 -29.04 0.27
C SER A 26 7.06 -28.07 -0.79
N SER A 27 7.01 -26.79 -0.47
CA SER A 27 6.33 -25.73 -1.24
C SER A 27 7.13 -25.15 -2.40
N GLY A 28 8.28 -25.72 -2.74
CA GLY A 28 8.94 -25.49 -4.03
C GLY A 28 10.45 -25.18 -4.00
N GLY A 29 11.11 -25.47 -2.87
CA GLY A 29 12.58 -25.43 -2.78
C GLY A 29 13.22 -26.54 -1.94
N GLY A 30 12.43 -27.49 -1.42
CA GLY A 30 12.90 -28.57 -0.55
C GLY A 30 13.14 -28.12 0.89
N ASP A 31 13.60 -29.05 1.73
CA ASP A 31 13.98 -28.81 3.12
C ASP A 31 15.50 -28.80 3.21
N CYS A 32 16.11 -27.73 3.74
CA CYS A 32 17.57 -27.66 3.91
C CYS A 32 18.04 -28.70 4.95
N ILE A 33 17.37 -28.72 6.11
CA ILE A 33 17.48 -29.81 7.08
C ILE A 33 16.09 -30.34 7.45
N ARG A 34 16.00 -31.66 7.64
CA ARG A 34 14.81 -32.32 8.17
C ARG A 34 15.22 -33.32 9.25
N LEU A 35 14.86 -33.04 10.50
CA LEU A 35 15.28 -33.82 11.67
C LEU A 35 14.06 -34.21 12.53
N GLY A 36 14.19 -35.29 13.28
CA GLY A 36 13.14 -35.81 14.15
C GLY A 36 13.67 -36.88 15.10
N GLY A 37 12.90 -37.21 16.13
CA GLY A 37 13.32 -38.17 17.16
C GLY A 37 13.75 -37.48 18.46
N GLU A 38 14.46 -38.23 19.30
CA GLU A 38 14.90 -37.79 20.63
C GLU A 38 16.25 -37.04 20.56
N ASP A 39 16.46 -36.10 21.48
CA ASP A 39 17.75 -35.42 21.72
C ASP A 39 18.34 -34.73 20.47
N VAL A 40 17.46 -34.09 19.68
CA VAL A 40 17.88 -33.36 18.47
C VAL A 40 18.52 -32.02 18.83
N GLU A 41 19.77 -31.83 18.41
CA GLU A 41 20.50 -30.57 18.59
C GLU A 41 20.90 -29.93 17.24
N VAL A 42 20.60 -28.64 17.08
CA VAL A 42 21.07 -27.77 15.99
C VAL A 42 21.54 -26.45 16.59
N THR A 43 22.85 -26.26 16.70
CA THR A 43 23.42 -25.10 17.40
C THR A 43 24.52 -24.44 16.59
N ASP A 44 24.59 -23.10 16.68
CA ASP A 44 25.67 -22.28 16.11
C ASP A 44 25.86 -22.49 14.59
N CYS A 45 24.77 -22.68 13.85
CA CYS A 45 24.76 -22.94 12.40
C CYS A 45 24.23 -21.77 11.56
N ASP A 46 24.78 -21.62 10.35
CA ASP A 46 24.21 -20.80 9.28
C ASP A 46 23.62 -21.70 8.18
N LEU A 47 22.30 -21.65 7.98
CA LEU A 47 21.55 -22.56 7.12
C LEU A 47 20.81 -21.81 6.02
N TYR A 48 21.28 -21.99 4.78
CA TYR A 48 20.75 -21.35 3.58
C TYR A 48 19.81 -22.29 2.82
N GLY A 49 18.50 -22.13 3.03
CA GLY A 49 17.49 -22.94 2.35
C GLY A 49 17.06 -22.32 1.02
N SER A 50 17.02 -23.12 -0.04
CA SER A 50 16.32 -22.76 -1.30
C SER A 50 14.80 -22.78 -1.14
N GLY A 51 14.29 -23.54 -0.17
CA GLY A 51 12.90 -23.57 0.28
C GLY A 51 12.83 -23.37 1.79
N ARG A 52 12.40 -24.39 2.54
CA ARG A 52 12.37 -24.34 4.01
C ARG A 52 13.78 -24.44 4.58
N ALA A 53 14.16 -23.53 5.47
CA ALA A 53 15.44 -23.61 6.17
C ALA A 53 15.51 -24.83 7.10
N PHE A 54 14.39 -25.23 7.70
CA PHE A 54 14.31 -26.45 8.49
C PHE A 54 12.90 -27.05 8.55
N TYR A 55 12.85 -28.35 8.80
CA TYR A 55 11.67 -29.09 9.22
C TYR A 55 12.02 -30.03 10.39
N PHE A 56 11.56 -29.70 11.59
CA PHE A 56 11.56 -30.58 12.75
C PHE A 56 10.26 -31.38 12.85
N TYR A 57 10.35 -32.70 12.92
CA TYR A 57 9.19 -33.61 12.94
C TYR A 57 9.29 -34.58 14.13
N GLY A 58 8.38 -34.46 15.09
CA GLY A 58 8.34 -35.37 16.24
C GLY A 58 9.57 -35.26 17.14
N VAL A 59 10.14 -34.06 17.30
CA VAL A 59 11.32 -33.86 18.15
C VAL A 59 10.93 -33.97 19.62
N LYS A 60 11.64 -34.80 20.37
CA LYS A 60 11.48 -34.96 21.82
C LYS A 60 12.76 -34.58 22.53
N GLY A 61 12.72 -33.62 23.47
CA GLY A 61 13.93 -33.17 24.16
C GLY A 61 14.95 -32.53 23.22
N GLY A 62 14.58 -31.50 22.46
CA GLY A 62 15.46 -30.88 21.46
C GLY A 62 16.03 -29.52 21.86
N ARG A 63 17.17 -29.13 21.27
CA ARG A 63 17.78 -27.81 21.41
C ARG A 63 18.16 -27.22 20.04
N VAL A 64 17.58 -26.08 19.71
CA VAL A 64 17.85 -25.32 18.49
C VAL A 64 18.24 -23.91 18.89
N ALA A 65 19.55 -23.61 18.92
CA ALA A 65 20.02 -22.35 19.49
C ALA A 65 21.11 -21.65 18.68
N ASN A 66 21.11 -20.31 18.72
CA ASN A 66 22.16 -19.47 18.14
C ASN A 66 22.37 -19.66 16.62
N ASN A 67 21.33 -20.03 15.88
CA ASN A 67 21.44 -20.27 14.45
C ASN A 67 20.98 -19.08 13.61
N ARG A 68 21.42 -19.04 12.36
CA ARG A 68 20.85 -18.20 11.30
C ARG A 68 20.19 -19.05 10.24
N PHE A 69 18.91 -18.86 10.05
CA PHE A 69 18.09 -19.57 9.08
C PHE A 69 17.66 -18.63 7.96
N TYR A 70 17.84 -19.05 6.71
CA TYR A 70 17.38 -18.32 5.53
C TYR A 70 16.34 -19.14 4.78
N ASN A 71 15.08 -18.70 4.84
CA ASN A 71 13.99 -19.29 4.06
C ASN A 71 14.04 -18.78 2.62
N GLY A 72 14.17 -19.70 1.67
CA GLY A 72 14.16 -19.40 0.24
C GLY A 72 12.75 -19.32 -0.33
N ARG A 73 12.63 -19.50 -1.65
CA ARG A 73 11.37 -19.34 -2.37
C ARG A 73 10.31 -20.30 -1.85
N TRP A 74 9.15 -19.74 -1.48
CA TRP A 74 8.04 -20.46 -0.83
C TRP A 74 8.42 -21.15 0.48
N GLY A 75 9.58 -20.81 1.06
CA GLY A 75 10.06 -21.38 2.31
C GLY A 75 9.19 -20.99 3.50
N TRP A 76 8.77 -21.99 4.25
CA TRP A 76 8.04 -21.91 5.51
C TRP A 76 8.77 -22.81 6.54
N TYR A 77 9.29 -22.30 7.67
CA TYR A 77 9.92 -23.20 8.66
C TYR A 77 8.89 -24.07 9.43
N CYS A 78 9.21 -25.33 9.72
CA CYS A 78 8.22 -26.27 10.27
C CYS A 78 8.69 -26.93 11.57
N ILE A 79 7.88 -26.83 12.63
CA ILE A 79 8.05 -27.59 13.88
C ILE A 79 6.76 -28.40 14.09
N THR A 80 6.73 -29.65 13.64
CA THR A 80 5.54 -30.49 13.76
C THR A 80 5.70 -31.48 14.91
N GLY A 81 4.79 -31.44 15.86
CA GLY A 81 4.68 -32.45 16.91
C GLY A 81 5.84 -32.54 17.89
N ALA A 82 6.37 -31.39 18.32
CA ALA A 82 7.46 -31.35 19.29
C ALA A 82 6.96 -31.73 20.70
N ASP A 83 7.85 -32.26 21.54
CA ASP A 83 7.65 -32.46 22.98
C ASP A 83 8.94 -32.11 23.73
N GLY A 84 8.99 -30.93 24.35
CA GLY A 84 10.20 -30.48 25.04
C GLY A 84 11.25 -29.95 24.06
N LEU A 85 10.93 -28.90 23.31
CA LEU A 85 11.87 -28.25 22.37
C LEU A 85 12.26 -26.87 22.89
N ILE A 86 13.57 -26.62 23.00
CA ILE A 86 14.16 -25.30 23.19
C ILE A 86 14.52 -24.74 21.81
N TYR A 87 13.93 -23.61 21.43
CA TYR A 87 14.23 -22.85 20.21
C TYR A 87 14.59 -21.42 20.63
N GLU A 88 15.88 -21.11 20.77
CA GLU A 88 16.32 -19.85 21.36
C GLU A 88 17.43 -19.11 20.60
N ASN A 89 17.41 -17.78 20.66
CA ASN A 89 18.46 -16.92 20.12
C ASN A 89 18.76 -17.15 18.63
N ASN A 90 17.76 -17.59 17.86
CA ASN A 90 17.90 -17.82 16.42
C ASN A 90 17.46 -16.58 15.63
N VAL A 91 18.05 -16.39 14.46
CA VAL A 91 17.63 -15.40 13.48
C VAL A 91 17.06 -16.12 12.27
N LEU A 92 15.78 -15.90 11.97
CA LEU A 92 15.14 -16.40 10.76
C LEU A 92 14.84 -15.25 9.81
N THR A 93 15.37 -15.33 8.59
CA THR A 93 15.19 -14.32 7.55
C THR A 93 14.52 -14.93 6.33
N GLY A 94 13.46 -14.28 5.85
CA GLY A 94 12.96 -14.50 4.50
C GLY A 94 13.97 -13.98 3.46
N ALA A 95 14.60 -14.89 2.71
CA ALA A 95 15.67 -14.59 1.75
C ALA A 95 15.17 -14.47 0.29
N ASP A 96 13.87 -14.68 0.05
CA ASP A 96 13.19 -14.51 -1.24
C ASP A 96 11.86 -13.77 -1.04
N LEU A 97 11.39 -13.01 -2.04
CA LEU A 97 10.12 -12.25 -1.93
C LEU A 97 8.89 -13.15 -1.77
N MET A 98 9.00 -14.43 -2.09
CA MET A 98 7.95 -15.44 -1.88
C MET A 98 8.18 -16.29 -0.62
N SER A 99 9.19 -15.99 0.19
CA SER A 99 9.44 -16.67 1.47
C SER A 99 8.54 -16.14 2.59
N THR A 100 8.19 -16.99 3.55
CA THR A 100 7.40 -16.63 4.73
C THR A 100 8.10 -17.11 6.01
N GLY A 101 7.49 -16.84 7.17
CA GLY A 101 7.92 -17.37 8.46
C GLY A 101 7.50 -18.83 8.61
N GLY A 102 6.75 -19.14 9.65
CA GLY A 102 6.33 -20.52 9.86
C GLY A 102 5.62 -20.79 11.16
N GLY A 103 5.75 -22.01 11.68
CA GLY A 103 4.95 -22.37 12.83
C GLY A 103 5.27 -23.69 13.51
N ILE A 104 4.72 -23.78 14.71
CA ILE A 104 4.62 -25.01 15.49
C ILE A 104 3.25 -25.61 15.17
N ASN A 105 3.15 -26.87 14.77
CA ASN A 105 1.88 -27.39 14.27
C ASN A 105 1.68 -28.89 14.55
N CYS A 106 0.46 -29.35 14.26
CA CYS A 106 0.09 -30.76 14.31
C CYS A 106 -0.30 -31.33 12.94
N LEU A 107 0.21 -30.77 11.83
CA LEU A 107 -0.17 -31.23 10.48
C LEU A 107 0.24 -32.69 10.19
N GLY A 108 1.25 -33.19 10.90
CA GLY A 108 1.70 -34.58 10.84
C GLY A 108 1.75 -35.29 12.20
N SER A 109 1.14 -34.73 13.25
CA SER A 109 1.06 -35.30 14.60
C SER A 109 -0.35 -35.14 15.16
N VAL A 110 -0.61 -35.64 16.37
CA VAL A 110 -1.88 -35.37 17.10
C VAL A 110 -1.67 -34.48 18.33
N TYR A 111 -0.41 -34.20 18.67
CA TYR A 111 -0.04 -33.23 19.68
C TYR A 111 1.25 -32.50 19.31
N SER A 112 1.46 -31.34 19.93
CA SER A 112 2.75 -30.64 20.05
C SER A 112 2.75 -29.88 21.38
N ARG A 113 3.79 -29.99 22.20
CA ARG A 113 3.75 -29.52 23.59
C ARG A 113 5.11 -29.15 24.14
N ASN A 114 5.10 -28.34 25.21
CA ASN A 114 6.30 -27.99 25.98
C ASN A 114 7.39 -27.38 25.08
N VAL A 115 7.09 -26.26 24.43
CA VAL A 115 8.03 -25.56 23.54
C VAL A 115 8.45 -24.24 24.17
N PHE A 116 9.75 -24.04 24.30
CA PHE A 116 10.36 -22.79 24.75
C PHE A 116 10.93 -22.05 23.53
N TYR A 117 10.33 -20.93 23.17
CA TYR A 117 10.66 -20.11 22.00
C TYR A 117 11.11 -18.72 22.45
N ALA A 118 12.41 -18.49 22.61
CA ALA A 118 12.92 -17.28 23.29
C ALA A 118 14.04 -16.54 22.56
N GLY A 119 14.04 -15.21 22.64
CA GLY A 119 15.15 -14.39 22.12
C GLY A 119 15.37 -14.48 20.60
N ASN A 120 14.39 -14.97 19.84
CA ASN A 120 14.52 -15.14 18.40
C ASN A 120 14.17 -13.86 17.65
N THR A 121 14.75 -13.69 16.47
CA THR A 121 14.33 -12.68 15.49
C THR A 121 13.73 -13.36 14.27
N VAL A 122 12.54 -12.97 13.86
CA VAL A 122 11.90 -13.45 12.62
C VAL A 122 11.54 -12.25 11.75
N ALA A 123 12.11 -12.19 10.54
CA ALA A 123 11.98 -11.04 9.66
C ALA A 123 11.73 -11.39 8.19
N ARG A 124 11.15 -10.43 7.45
CA ARG A 124 10.96 -10.45 5.98
C ARG A 124 10.03 -11.55 5.47
N CYS A 125 8.91 -11.75 6.14
CA CYS A 125 7.88 -12.72 5.76
C CYS A 125 6.94 -12.11 4.70
N HIS A 126 7.36 -12.07 3.44
CA HIS A 126 6.63 -11.38 2.35
C HIS A 126 5.71 -12.30 1.53
N GLY A 127 6.00 -13.59 1.50
CA GLY A 127 5.25 -14.60 0.75
C GLY A 127 4.01 -15.11 1.48
N TRP A 128 3.09 -15.68 0.69
CA TRP A 128 1.90 -16.41 1.17
C TRP A 128 1.06 -15.60 2.17
N ASP A 129 0.75 -16.21 3.32
CA ASP A 129 -0.03 -15.66 4.43
C ASP A 129 0.78 -14.68 5.29
N ARG A 130 2.10 -14.61 5.05
CA ARG A 130 3.06 -13.71 5.71
C ARG A 130 3.16 -13.92 7.21
N GLU A 131 2.88 -15.12 7.69
CA GLU A 131 2.88 -15.43 9.12
C GLU A 131 4.31 -15.64 9.61
N ALA A 132 4.73 -14.87 10.61
CA ALA A 132 6.04 -15.06 11.22
C ALA A 132 6.04 -16.31 12.10
N MET A 133 5.00 -16.49 12.93
CA MET A 133 4.79 -17.64 13.82
C MET A 133 3.29 -17.97 13.91
N THR A 134 2.91 -19.20 13.54
CA THR A 134 1.56 -19.77 13.72
C THR A 134 1.57 -21.09 14.50
N SER A 135 0.45 -21.42 15.15
CA SER A 135 0.24 -22.68 15.89
C SER A 135 -0.73 -23.65 15.18
N ASP A 136 -0.68 -23.82 13.87
CA ASP A 136 -1.72 -24.58 13.14
C ASP A 136 -2.03 -25.97 13.76
N ALA A 137 -3.29 -26.19 14.16
CA ALA A 137 -3.77 -27.53 14.57
C ALA A 137 -4.67 -28.16 13.51
N GLY A 138 -4.54 -29.45 13.27
CA GLY A 138 -5.45 -30.19 12.38
C GLY A 138 -6.81 -30.47 13.02
N GLY A 139 -7.74 -31.04 12.22
CA GLY A 139 -9.10 -31.37 12.68
C GLY A 139 -9.15 -32.42 13.80
N GLY A 140 -10.35 -32.88 14.14
CA GLY A 140 -10.57 -33.80 15.25
C GLY A 140 -11.67 -34.83 14.97
N PRO A 141 -11.67 -35.98 15.66
CA PRO A 141 -12.55 -37.09 15.36
C PRO A 141 -13.98 -36.89 15.86
N PHE A 142 -14.19 -36.11 16.93
CA PHE A 142 -15.48 -36.05 17.62
C PHE A 142 -15.83 -34.65 18.13
N TYR A 143 -17.12 -34.32 18.04
CA TYR A 143 -17.75 -33.17 18.68
C TYR A 143 -19.17 -33.56 19.05
N GLY A 144 -19.56 -33.34 20.30
CA GLY A 144 -20.87 -33.75 20.82
C GLY A 144 -20.84 -34.10 22.29
N LYS A 145 -21.91 -34.73 22.77
CA LYS A 145 -22.04 -35.17 24.17
C LYS A 145 -21.45 -36.57 24.37
N ALA A 146 -20.97 -36.86 25.57
CA ALA A 146 -20.62 -38.22 25.96
C ALA A 146 -21.89 -39.07 26.16
N ALA A 147 -21.77 -40.39 25.97
CA ALA A 147 -22.81 -41.34 26.38
C ALA A 147 -22.75 -41.62 27.89
N SER A 148 -21.53 -41.79 28.41
CA SER A 148 -21.26 -41.90 29.84
C SER A 148 -19.80 -41.54 30.13
N CYS A 149 -19.49 -41.23 31.39
CA CYS A 149 -18.13 -41.02 31.86
C CYS A 149 -18.01 -41.50 33.31
N GLU A 150 -17.08 -42.41 33.58
CA GLU A 150 -16.80 -42.90 34.93
C GLU A 150 -15.29 -42.99 35.14
N GLY A 151 -14.79 -42.30 36.17
CA GLY A 151 -13.35 -42.24 36.44
C GLY A 151 -12.57 -41.72 35.22
N ARG A 152 -11.76 -42.58 34.62
CA ARG A 152 -10.93 -42.28 33.43
C ARG A 152 -11.61 -42.69 32.12
N GLU A 153 -12.71 -43.42 32.16
CA GLU A 153 -13.35 -43.96 30.97
C GLU A 153 -14.44 -43.02 30.47
N LEU A 154 -14.31 -42.59 29.22
CA LEU A 154 -15.26 -41.75 28.51
C LEU A 154 -15.85 -42.54 27.33
N VAL A 155 -17.15 -42.79 27.36
CA VAL A 155 -17.84 -43.54 26.30
C VAL A 155 -18.51 -42.56 25.34
N LEU A 156 -18.20 -42.70 24.05
CA LEU A 156 -18.82 -41.92 22.97
C LEU A 156 -20.12 -42.58 22.50
N PRO A 157 -21.14 -41.81 22.11
CA PRO A 157 -22.43 -42.36 21.68
C PRO A 157 -22.36 -43.06 20.31
N VAL A 158 -21.39 -42.68 19.48
CA VAL A 158 -21.18 -43.22 18.13
C VAL A 158 -19.68 -43.27 17.87
N LYS A 159 -19.23 -44.33 17.19
CA LYS A 159 -17.84 -44.51 16.79
C LYS A 159 -17.38 -43.35 15.88
N PRO A 160 -16.39 -42.55 16.29
CA PRO A 160 -15.84 -41.51 15.46
C PRO A 160 -15.09 -42.05 14.25
N ASN A 161 -14.92 -41.19 13.23
CA ASN A 161 -13.93 -41.45 12.19
C ASN A 161 -12.53 -41.13 12.70
N TRP A 162 -11.86 -42.14 13.25
CA TRP A 162 -10.48 -42.05 13.74
C TRP A 162 -9.41 -41.88 12.64
N ARG A 163 -9.79 -41.93 11.36
CA ARG A 163 -8.91 -41.77 10.18
C ARG A 163 -7.71 -42.73 10.15
N GLY A 164 -7.87 -43.92 10.74
CA GLY A 164 -6.84 -44.97 10.73
C GLY A 164 -5.52 -44.59 11.42
N ARG A 165 -5.53 -43.66 12.38
CA ARG A 165 -4.35 -43.25 13.16
C ARG A 165 -4.63 -43.32 14.66
N SER A 166 -3.58 -43.45 15.46
CA SER A 166 -3.68 -43.28 16.91
C SER A 166 -3.91 -41.81 17.27
N TRP A 167 -4.77 -41.58 18.26
CA TRP A 167 -5.05 -40.28 18.86
C TRP A 167 -4.51 -40.15 20.29
N THR A 168 -3.67 -41.08 20.74
CA THR A 168 -2.98 -40.97 22.03
C THR A 168 -2.21 -39.65 22.13
N GLY A 169 -2.43 -38.91 23.21
CA GLY A 169 -1.91 -37.56 23.46
C GLY A 169 -2.75 -36.42 22.86
N ALA A 170 -3.79 -36.72 22.08
CA ALA A 170 -4.74 -35.69 21.64
C ALA A 170 -5.63 -35.21 22.78
N GLY A 171 -6.28 -34.06 22.60
CA GLY A 171 -7.08 -33.40 23.63
C GLY A 171 -8.56 -33.76 23.58
N ILE A 172 -9.16 -33.86 24.77
CA ILE A 172 -10.60 -33.92 25.02
C ILE A 172 -10.96 -32.67 25.81
N PHE A 173 -11.86 -31.85 25.28
CA PHE A 173 -12.14 -30.51 25.79
C PHE A 173 -13.61 -30.39 26.15
N VAL A 174 -13.92 -29.99 27.38
CA VAL A 174 -15.30 -29.64 27.78
C VAL A 174 -15.56 -28.18 27.40
N LEU A 175 -16.21 -27.97 26.26
CA LEU A 175 -16.43 -26.64 25.68
C LEU A 175 -17.47 -25.82 26.46
N MET A 176 -18.54 -26.46 26.93
CA MET A 176 -19.59 -25.84 27.75
C MET A 176 -20.33 -26.89 28.58
N GLY A 177 -21.16 -26.43 29.52
CA GLY A 177 -21.88 -27.30 30.48
C GLY A 177 -21.08 -27.55 31.75
N THR A 178 -21.49 -28.55 32.53
CA THR A 178 -20.78 -28.93 33.76
C THR A 178 -19.34 -29.34 33.46
N GLY A 179 -18.40 -28.76 34.21
CA GLY A 179 -16.97 -29.02 34.00
C GLY A 179 -16.33 -28.28 32.82
N ALA A 180 -17.02 -27.30 32.20
CA ALA A 180 -16.47 -26.46 31.14
C ALA A 180 -15.10 -25.84 31.48
N GLY A 181 -14.22 -25.75 30.48
CA GLY A 181 -12.84 -25.29 30.61
C GLY A 181 -11.84 -26.38 31.01
N GLN A 182 -12.29 -27.55 31.47
CA GLN A 182 -11.39 -28.67 31.71
C GLN A 182 -11.00 -29.36 30.40
N TYR A 183 -9.76 -29.87 30.35
CA TYR A 183 -9.32 -30.78 29.29
C TYR A 183 -8.60 -32.02 29.83
N ARG A 184 -8.63 -33.10 29.06
CA ARG A 184 -7.88 -34.35 29.27
C ARG A 184 -7.10 -34.72 28.02
N GLU A 185 -6.11 -35.59 28.17
CA GLU A 185 -5.44 -36.23 27.05
C GLU A 185 -5.91 -37.66 26.89
N ILE A 186 -5.95 -38.14 25.65
CA ILE A 186 -6.23 -39.54 25.34
C ILE A 186 -5.02 -40.37 25.74
N ASP A 187 -5.21 -41.33 26.64
CA ASP A 187 -4.23 -42.37 26.96
C ASP A 187 -4.35 -43.50 25.92
N SER A 188 -5.55 -44.02 25.76
CA SER A 188 -5.87 -45.06 24.78
C SER A 188 -7.31 -44.95 24.26
N VAL A 189 -7.58 -45.65 23.17
CA VAL A 189 -8.91 -45.84 22.59
C VAL A 189 -9.14 -47.34 22.45
N SER A 190 -10.30 -47.82 22.88
CA SER A 190 -10.71 -49.23 22.76
C SER A 190 -10.74 -49.71 21.31
N GLU A 191 -10.67 -51.02 21.10
CA GLU A 191 -10.67 -51.63 19.74
C GLU A 191 -11.95 -51.30 18.94
N ASP A 192 -13.10 -51.25 19.62
CA ASP A 192 -14.36 -50.84 18.99
C ASP A 192 -14.39 -49.35 18.60
N GLY A 193 -13.49 -48.54 19.18
CA GLY A 193 -13.35 -47.11 18.95
C GLY A 193 -14.37 -46.24 19.69
N LEU A 194 -15.08 -46.77 20.69
CA LEU A 194 -16.13 -46.07 21.42
C LEU A 194 -15.68 -45.53 22.77
N THR A 195 -14.76 -46.23 23.44
CA THR A 195 -14.30 -45.86 24.77
C THR A 195 -12.92 -45.22 24.68
N ILE A 196 -12.80 -44.03 25.26
CA ILE A 196 -11.55 -43.32 25.43
C ILE A 196 -11.14 -43.45 26.90
N THR A 197 -9.97 -44.03 27.14
CA THR A 197 -9.32 -43.93 28.45
C THR A 197 -8.54 -42.61 28.51
N MET A 198 -8.89 -41.75 29.45
CA MET A 198 -8.27 -40.44 29.68
C MET A 198 -7.01 -40.58 30.53
N ASP A 199 -6.08 -39.64 30.41
CA ASP A 199 -4.86 -39.58 31.24
C ASP A 199 -5.16 -39.46 32.75
N ARG A 200 -6.27 -38.80 33.11
CA ARG A 200 -6.75 -38.66 34.50
C ARG A 200 -8.27 -38.38 34.55
N PRO A 201 -8.97 -38.70 35.67
CA PRO A 201 -10.39 -38.37 35.83
C PRO A 201 -10.68 -36.88 35.76
N TRP A 202 -11.92 -36.49 35.43
CA TRP A 202 -12.38 -35.10 35.53
C TRP A 202 -12.32 -34.59 36.98
N THR A 203 -11.96 -33.31 37.17
CA THR A 203 -11.96 -32.68 38.50
C THR A 203 -13.37 -32.31 38.91
N VAL A 204 -14.14 -31.76 37.97
CA VAL A 204 -15.60 -31.65 38.04
C VAL A 204 -16.15 -32.66 37.05
N ALA A 205 -16.88 -33.68 37.54
CA ALA A 205 -17.50 -34.69 36.70
C ALA A 205 -18.41 -34.06 35.64
N ILE A 206 -18.32 -34.54 34.40
CA ILE A 206 -19.19 -34.09 33.31
C ILE A 206 -20.56 -34.77 33.39
N ASP A 207 -21.58 -34.14 32.81
CA ASP A 207 -22.97 -34.60 32.76
C ASP A 207 -23.60 -34.39 31.37
N GLU A 208 -24.91 -34.59 31.23
CA GLU A 208 -25.65 -34.43 29.97
C GLU A 208 -25.67 -33.00 29.42
N THR A 209 -25.27 -32.00 30.20
CA THR A 209 -25.11 -30.61 29.74
C THR A 209 -23.76 -30.38 29.07
N SER A 210 -22.81 -31.30 29.26
CA SER A 210 -21.42 -31.15 28.86
C SER A 210 -21.23 -31.42 27.36
N LEU A 211 -20.73 -30.41 26.66
CA LEU A 211 -20.42 -30.50 25.23
C LEU A 211 -18.91 -30.67 25.05
N LEU A 212 -18.51 -31.72 24.34
CA LEU A 212 -17.12 -32.08 24.17
C LEU A 212 -16.62 -31.81 22.74
N SER A 213 -15.34 -31.48 22.62
CA SER A 213 -14.57 -31.60 21.39
C SER A 213 -13.36 -32.49 21.63
N VAL A 214 -13.14 -33.45 20.73
CA VAL A 214 -11.91 -34.25 20.67
C VAL A 214 -11.13 -33.76 19.46
N THR A 215 -9.93 -33.25 19.68
CA THR A 215 -9.07 -32.69 18.62
C THR A 215 -7.60 -32.73 19.01
N MET A 216 -6.72 -32.34 18.10
CA MET A 216 -5.28 -32.32 18.34
C MET A 216 -4.92 -31.39 19.51
N MET A 217 -3.93 -31.77 20.31
CA MET A 217 -3.48 -31.02 21.49
C MET A 217 -2.29 -30.12 21.17
N GLN A 218 -2.38 -28.83 21.47
CA GLN A 218 -1.21 -27.96 21.53
C GLN A 218 -1.16 -27.23 22.86
N ARG A 219 -0.10 -27.47 23.64
CA ARG A 219 -0.05 -26.94 25.00
C ARG A 219 1.34 -26.49 25.46
N ASN A 220 1.35 -25.53 26.39
CA ASN A 220 2.54 -25.08 27.10
C ASN A 220 3.63 -24.57 26.14
N TYR A 221 3.32 -23.52 25.37
CA TYR A 221 4.31 -22.80 24.58
C TYR A 221 4.68 -21.50 25.30
N LEU A 222 5.98 -21.22 25.39
CA LEU A 222 6.51 -19.99 25.97
C LEU A 222 7.21 -19.19 24.87
N PHE A 223 6.68 -18.02 24.54
CA PHE A 223 7.25 -17.05 23.61
C PHE A 223 7.82 -15.87 24.39
N ILE A 224 9.13 -15.85 24.60
CA ILE A 224 9.78 -14.89 25.51
C ILE A 224 10.77 -13.99 24.77
N GLY A 225 10.55 -12.68 24.79
CA GLY A 225 11.55 -11.72 24.33
C GLY A 225 11.93 -11.83 22.85
N ASN A 226 11.02 -12.27 21.98
CA ASN A 226 11.28 -12.38 20.54
C ASN A 226 11.03 -11.05 19.82
N HIS A 227 11.67 -10.89 18.66
CA HIS A 227 11.47 -9.77 17.75
C HIS A 227 10.87 -10.23 16.42
N PHE A 228 9.78 -9.61 15.99
CA PHE A 228 9.10 -9.89 14.74
C PHE A 228 9.06 -8.64 13.86
N GLU A 229 9.45 -8.80 12.60
CA GLU A 229 9.56 -7.68 11.65
C GLU A 229 9.05 -8.06 10.25
N ASP A 230 8.39 -7.13 9.57
CA ASP A 230 7.98 -7.29 8.16
C ASP A 230 7.13 -8.54 7.88
N ALA A 231 6.08 -8.74 8.68
CA ALA A 231 5.19 -9.90 8.61
C ALA A 231 3.71 -9.48 8.53
N GLY A 232 2.84 -10.35 8.02
CA GLY A 232 1.39 -10.17 8.07
C GLY A 232 0.84 -10.32 9.49
N ILE A 233 1.45 -11.19 10.30
CA ILE A 233 1.17 -11.34 11.74
C ILE A 233 2.45 -11.80 12.45
N ALA A 234 2.72 -11.26 13.65
CA ALA A 234 3.92 -11.62 14.41
C ALA A 234 3.72 -12.96 15.12
N LEU A 235 2.64 -13.08 15.88
CA LEU A 235 2.34 -14.29 16.65
C LEU A 235 0.85 -14.60 16.55
N GLN A 236 0.54 -15.78 16.05
CA GLN A 236 -0.81 -16.26 15.89
C GLN A 236 -0.95 -17.62 16.56
N TYR A 237 -1.85 -17.74 17.52
CA TYR A 237 -2.29 -19.06 17.99
C TYR A 237 -3.55 -19.45 17.21
N TYR A 238 -3.40 -20.31 16.20
CA TYR A 238 -4.44 -20.65 15.23
C TYR A 238 -5.10 -21.99 15.55
N GLY A 239 -6.28 -21.95 16.17
CA GLY A 239 -6.96 -23.17 16.60
C GLY A 239 -6.49 -23.63 17.98
N THR A 240 -6.31 -24.94 18.17
CA THR A 240 -6.03 -25.49 19.51
C THR A 240 -4.78 -24.84 20.09
N SER A 241 -4.92 -24.16 21.23
CA SER A 241 -3.82 -23.48 21.92
C SER A 241 -4.11 -23.36 23.41
N ILE A 242 -3.38 -24.11 24.22
CA ILE A 242 -3.67 -24.29 25.66
C ILE A 242 -2.46 -23.86 26.49
N ASN A 243 -2.66 -22.98 27.47
CA ASN A 243 -1.59 -22.47 28.35
C ASN A 243 -0.39 -21.89 27.57
N HIS A 244 -0.64 -21.16 26.49
CA HIS A 244 0.43 -20.46 25.77
C HIS A 244 0.69 -19.10 26.40
N VAL A 245 1.95 -18.71 26.53
CA VAL A 245 2.36 -17.43 27.11
C VAL A 245 3.27 -16.70 26.14
N ALA A 246 2.95 -15.45 25.84
CA ALA A 246 3.80 -14.53 25.11
C ALA A 246 4.16 -13.36 26.02
N ILE A 247 5.44 -13.25 26.39
CA ILE A 247 5.93 -12.20 27.29
C ILE A 247 7.11 -11.44 26.71
N GLY A 248 7.08 -10.11 26.78
CA GLY A 248 8.21 -9.25 26.40
C GLY A 248 8.56 -9.25 24.91
N ASN A 249 7.67 -9.73 24.03
CA ASN A 249 7.93 -9.78 22.60
C ASN A 249 7.70 -8.42 21.94
N THR A 250 8.36 -8.18 20.80
CA THR A 250 8.25 -6.93 20.05
C THR A 250 7.85 -7.18 18.59
N ALA A 251 7.01 -6.30 18.04
CA ALA A 251 6.54 -6.36 16.65
C ALA A 251 6.71 -5.01 15.96
N THR A 252 7.34 -4.99 14.79
CA THR A 252 7.51 -3.79 13.95
C THR A 252 7.06 -4.08 12.53
N ARG A 253 6.17 -3.25 11.96
CA ARG A 253 5.59 -3.48 10.62
C ARG A 253 5.01 -4.90 10.50
N ALA A 254 4.37 -5.36 11.57
CA ALA A 254 3.77 -6.69 11.67
C ALA A 254 2.40 -6.61 12.35
N GLY A 255 1.46 -7.50 11.98
CA GLY A 255 0.06 -7.43 12.39
C GLY A 255 -0.25 -7.59 13.88
N GLY A 256 0.76 -7.82 14.73
CA GLY A 256 0.63 -7.94 16.18
C GLY A 256 0.51 -9.39 16.67
N PHE A 257 -0.14 -9.58 17.83
CA PHE A 257 -0.14 -10.81 18.62
C PHE A 257 -1.58 -11.23 18.93
N TYR A 258 -1.98 -12.46 18.65
CA TYR A 258 -3.33 -12.89 19.04
C TYR A 258 -3.49 -14.41 19.15
N ASN A 259 -4.52 -14.82 19.88
CA ASN A 259 -4.98 -16.21 19.95
C ASN A 259 -6.39 -16.37 19.38
N SER A 260 -6.69 -17.55 18.81
CA SER A 260 -7.99 -17.83 18.22
C SER A 260 -8.47 -19.24 18.49
N GLY A 261 -9.52 -19.35 19.31
CA GLY A 261 -10.39 -20.54 19.29
C GLY A 261 -11.23 -20.48 18.03
N ARG A 262 -11.31 -21.57 17.26
CA ARG A 262 -11.98 -21.51 15.95
C ARG A 262 -12.45 -22.85 15.38
N TRP A 263 -13.32 -22.76 14.39
CA TRP A 263 -13.58 -23.84 13.45
C TRP A 263 -12.36 -23.98 12.52
N TYR A 264 -11.63 -25.10 12.60
CA TYR A 264 -10.56 -25.48 11.67
C TYR A 264 -10.39 -27.01 11.56
N HIS A 265 -10.75 -27.59 10.43
CA HIS A 265 -11.28 -28.97 10.25
C HIS A 265 -12.18 -29.62 11.36
N GLN A 266 -12.43 -28.96 12.49
CA GLN A 266 -13.23 -29.31 13.67
C GLN A 266 -13.32 -28.06 14.59
N TYR A 267 -14.15 -28.08 15.65
CA TYR A 267 -14.11 -27.05 16.70
C TYR A 267 -12.86 -27.18 17.58
N GLN A 268 -11.99 -26.17 17.54
CA GLN A 268 -10.72 -26.15 18.25
C GLN A 268 -10.66 -25.02 19.29
N PRO A 269 -10.39 -25.33 20.57
CA PRO A 269 -10.38 -24.34 21.64
C PRO A 269 -9.04 -23.61 21.83
N SER A 270 -9.08 -22.35 22.25
CA SER A 270 -7.92 -21.56 22.66
C SER A 270 -8.08 -21.05 24.08
N TRP A 271 -7.44 -21.70 25.04
CA TRP A 271 -7.72 -21.52 26.47
C TRP A 271 -6.47 -21.12 27.25
N TYR A 272 -6.66 -20.25 28.25
CA TYR A 272 -5.62 -19.89 29.23
C TYR A 272 -4.37 -19.27 28.59
N CYS A 273 -4.56 -18.57 27.46
CA CYS A 273 -3.48 -17.90 26.73
C CYS A 273 -3.20 -16.53 27.33
N GLN A 274 -1.92 -16.15 27.45
CA GLN A 274 -1.51 -14.91 28.08
C GLN A 274 -0.57 -14.11 27.17
N PHE A 275 -0.81 -12.82 27.06
CA PHE A 275 0.03 -11.84 26.40
C PHE A 275 0.39 -10.75 27.39
N MET A 276 1.65 -10.75 27.82
CA MET A 276 2.14 -9.86 28.87
C MET A 276 3.32 -9.03 28.39
N GLU A 277 3.36 -7.74 28.71
CA GLU A 277 4.55 -6.90 28.50
C GLU A 277 5.07 -6.87 27.04
N ASN A 278 4.24 -7.22 26.06
CA ASN A 278 4.62 -7.18 24.65
C ASN A 278 4.50 -5.76 24.10
N ARG A 279 5.22 -5.47 23.02
CA ARG A 279 5.22 -4.15 22.38
C ARG A 279 4.95 -4.23 20.89
N ILE A 280 3.98 -3.44 20.42
CA ILE A 280 3.80 -3.14 18.99
C ILE A 280 4.39 -1.75 18.77
N LEU A 281 5.43 -1.64 17.92
CA LEU A 281 6.19 -0.40 17.72
C LEU A 281 5.68 0.41 16.52
N ASP A 282 5.17 -0.28 15.50
CA ASP A 282 4.53 0.31 14.32
C ASP A 282 3.29 -0.50 13.98
N GLY A 283 2.13 0.13 14.16
CA GLY A 283 0.82 -0.48 13.95
C GLY A 283 0.28 -0.34 12.53
N ASN A 284 0.90 0.43 11.64
CA ASN A 284 0.44 0.51 10.26
C ASN A 284 0.93 -0.70 9.47
N CYS A 285 0.03 -1.64 9.16
CA CYS A 285 0.41 -2.83 8.40
C CYS A 285 -0.35 -2.92 7.07
N TYR A 286 0.35 -3.30 6.01
CA TYR A 286 -0.20 -3.59 4.68
C TYR A 286 -0.29 -5.11 4.52
N ARG A 287 -1.42 -5.62 4.01
CA ARG A 287 -1.62 -7.05 3.73
C ARG A 287 -1.29 -7.93 4.94
N PHE A 288 -2.13 -7.81 5.98
CA PHE A 288 -1.86 -8.28 7.34
C PHE A 288 -3.06 -8.99 7.99
N GLY A 289 -2.85 -9.51 9.20
CA GLY A 289 -3.79 -10.39 9.89
C GLY A 289 -3.72 -11.83 9.37
N ALA A 290 -4.50 -12.71 10.00
CA ALA A 290 -4.55 -14.14 9.66
C ALA A 290 -4.74 -14.36 8.15
N ASN A 291 -3.92 -15.21 7.55
CA ASN A 291 -4.01 -15.54 6.12
C ASN A 291 -4.03 -14.33 5.18
N ASN A 292 -3.32 -13.24 5.53
CA ASN A 292 -3.26 -12.02 4.73
C ASN A 292 -4.65 -11.42 4.41
N ALA A 293 -5.61 -11.59 5.32
CA ALA A 293 -7.02 -11.26 5.07
C ALA A 293 -7.31 -9.74 5.10
N THR A 294 -6.42 -8.92 5.65
CA THR A 294 -6.65 -7.47 5.80
C THR A 294 -5.79 -6.68 4.81
N PRO A 295 -6.40 -5.93 3.87
CA PRO A 295 -5.64 -5.17 2.87
C PRO A 295 -4.68 -4.13 3.46
N SER A 296 -5.13 -3.37 4.47
CA SER A 296 -4.35 -2.37 5.21
C SER A 296 -5.10 -1.91 6.45
N GLY A 297 -4.40 -1.55 7.53
CA GLY A 297 -5.04 -1.17 8.79
C GLY A 297 -4.14 -1.35 10.01
N PRO A 298 -4.71 -1.20 11.20
CA PRO A 298 -3.97 -1.20 12.45
C PRO A 298 -3.64 -2.63 12.91
N SER A 299 -2.39 -2.84 13.34
CA SER A 299 -1.96 -4.03 14.07
C SER A 299 -2.71 -4.15 15.39
N PHE A 300 -2.81 -5.37 15.90
CA PHE A 300 -3.62 -5.61 17.08
C PHE A 300 -3.01 -6.61 18.05
N LEU A 301 -3.32 -6.40 19.32
CA LEU A 301 -3.24 -7.42 20.36
C LEU A 301 -4.65 -8.00 20.56
N GLY A 302 -4.85 -9.31 20.60
CA GLY A 302 -6.23 -9.80 20.70
C GLY A 302 -6.50 -11.25 21.03
N THR A 303 -7.80 -11.55 21.19
CA THR A 303 -8.35 -12.89 21.35
C THR A 303 -9.61 -13.03 20.53
N TYR A 304 -9.66 -14.06 19.67
CA TYR A 304 -10.80 -14.32 18.80
C TYR A 304 -11.46 -15.68 19.07
N GLY A 305 -12.78 -15.71 18.90
CA GLY A 305 -13.62 -16.91 18.93
C GLY A 305 -14.36 -17.04 17.61
N LEU A 306 -13.74 -17.69 16.62
CA LEU A 306 -14.23 -17.71 15.23
C LEU A 306 -14.80 -19.08 14.85
N GLN A 307 -16.09 -19.24 14.97
CA GLN A 307 -16.76 -20.49 14.62
C GLN A 307 -17.75 -20.34 13.48
N ARG A 308 -18.24 -21.48 13.00
CA ARG A 308 -19.29 -21.60 11.98
C ARG A 308 -20.22 -22.73 12.39
N GLY A 309 -21.44 -22.74 11.87
CA GLY A 309 -22.48 -23.69 12.27
C GLY A 309 -23.03 -23.38 13.67
N ASP A 310 -23.81 -24.32 14.21
CA ASP A 310 -24.66 -24.08 15.38
C ASP A 310 -23.97 -24.40 16.72
N ASN A 311 -22.63 -24.27 16.81
CA ASN A 311 -21.95 -24.46 18.10
C ASN A 311 -22.35 -23.35 19.07
N PRO A 312 -22.95 -23.67 20.23
CA PRO A 312 -23.31 -22.66 21.22
C PRO A 312 -22.16 -22.32 22.18
N ALA A 313 -21.10 -23.13 22.22
CA ALA A 313 -19.99 -22.93 23.14
C ALA A 313 -19.01 -21.85 22.64
N PRO A 314 -18.48 -20.99 23.51
CA PRO A 314 -17.27 -20.23 23.21
C PRO A 314 -16.12 -21.18 22.90
N LEU A 315 -15.19 -20.74 22.05
CA LEU A 315 -13.96 -21.49 21.79
C LEU A 315 -12.74 -20.83 22.41
N ALA A 316 -12.81 -19.54 22.74
CA ALA A 316 -11.74 -18.84 23.43
C ALA A 316 -12.13 -18.54 24.88
N TYR A 317 -11.31 -18.99 25.84
CA TYR A 317 -11.55 -18.84 27.28
C TYR A 317 -10.34 -18.23 27.99
N CYS A 318 -10.61 -17.40 29.00
CA CYS A 318 -9.64 -17.05 30.04
C CYS A 318 -8.33 -16.48 29.49
N SER A 319 -8.40 -15.62 28.48
CA SER A 319 -7.21 -14.97 27.92
C SER A 319 -6.84 -13.73 28.74
N ILE A 320 -5.54 -13.49 28.91
CA ILE A 320 -5.03 -12.34 29.67
C ILE A 320 -4.18 -11.47 28.76
N HIS A 321 -4.49 -10.18 28.70
CA HIS A 321 -3.74 -9.13 28.03
C HIS A 321 -3.29 -8.12 29.07
N ARG A 322 -2.03 -8.19 29.53
CA ARG A 322 -1.55 -7.39 30.66
C ARG A 322 -0.26 -6.61 30.35
N GLY A 323 -0.21 -5.33 30.68
CA GLY A 323 1.04 -4.56 30.65
C GLY A 323 1.65 -4.36 29.25
N ASN A 324 0.88 -4.60 28.18
CA ASN A 324 1.37 -4.44 26.82
C ASN A 324 1.40 -2.96 26.40
N VAL A 325 2.30 -2.61 25.47
CA VAL A 325 2.41 -1.26 24.92
C VAL A 325 2.17 -1.28 23.41
N LEU A 326 1.15 -0.56 22.97
CA LEU A 326 0.68 -0.54 21.59
C LEU A 326 0.88 0.87 21.03
N GLU A 327 1.87 1.04 20.15
CA GLU A 327 2.24 2.32 19.57
C GLU A 327 1.71 2.47 18.13
N ASN A 328 1.58 3.72 17.68
CA ASN A 328 1.48 4.13 16.27
C ASN A 328 0.42 3.37 15.45
N ASN A 329 -0.86 3.67 15.69
CA ASN A 329 -2.01 3.06 15.02
C ASN A 329 -2.14 1.55 15.28
N SER A 330 -2.11 1.13 16.54
CA SER A 330 -2.43 -0.23 16.98
C SER A 330 -3.51 -0.23 18.07
N LEU A 331 -4.22 -1.34 18.24
CA LEU A 331 -5.31 -1.45 19.21
C LEU A 331 -5.40 -2.81 19.89
N ILE A 332 -6.17 -2.89 20.97
CA ILE A 332 -6.58 -4.17 21.56
C ILE A 332 -7.90 -4.60 20.92
N ARG A 333 -7.97 -5.81 20.38
CA ARG A 333 -9.15 -6.30 19.65
C ARG A 333 -9.61 -7.66 20.14
N LEU A 334 -10.86 -7.74 20.60
CA LEU A 334 -11.56 -8.99 20.87
C LEU A 334 -12.66 -9.20 19.85
N ARG A 335 -12.81 -10.44 19.37
CA ARG A 335 -13.81 -10.78 18.36
C ARG A 335 -14.49 -12.11 18.62
N GLY A 336 -15.79 -12.12 18.84
CA GLY A 336 -16.63 -13.30 18.98
C GLY A 336 -17.53 -13.54 17.77
N VAL A 337 -18.71 -14.10 18.04
CA VAL A 337 -19.74 -14.39 17.03
C VAL A 337 -20.97 -13.52 17.23
N SER A 338 -21.69 -13.70 18.34
CA SER A 338 -22.84 -12.90 18.73
C SER A 338 -23.06 -12.96 20.24
N LYS A 339 -23.95 -12.10 20.74
CA LYS A 339 -24.31 -12.04 22.16
C LYS A 339 -24.97 -13.33 22.65
N GLU A 340 -25.76 -13.97 21.80
CA GLU A 340 -26.50 -15.21 22.08
C GLU A 340 -25.58 -16.44 22.02
N HIS A 341 -24.56 -16.39 21.17
CA HIS A 341 -23.58 -17.44 20.96
C HIS A 341 -22.17 -16.87 21.08
N PRO A 342 -21.72 -16.53 22.30
CA PRO A 342 -20.43 -15.89 22.49
C PRO A 342 -19.30 -16.78 21.98
N GLY A 343 -18.39 -16.20 21.20
CA GLY A 343 -17.19 -16.89 20.72
C GLY A 343 -16.04 -16.81 21.72
N VAL A 344 -16.01 -15.73 22.50
CA VAL A 344 -14.95 -15.39 23.46
C VAL A 344 -15.58 -15.22 24.84
N ARG A 345 -14.91 -15.75 25.86
CA ARG A 345 -15.38 -15.70 27.24
C ARG A 345 -14.25 -15.46 28.24
N ASP A 346 -14.55 -14.64 29.26
CA ASP A 346 -13.73 -14.43 30.46
C ASP A 346 -12.33 -13.87 30.17
N VAL A 347 -12.24 -12.76 29.42
CA VAL A 347 -10.96 -12.11 29.06
C VAL A 347 -10.61 -10.99 30.03
N VAL A 348 -9.35 -10.89 30.44
CA VAL A 348 -8.84 -9.78 31.24
C VAL A 348 -7.93 -8.88 30.38
N ILE A 349 -8.24 -7.59 30.34
CA ILE A 349 -7.43 -6.55 29.67
C ILE A 349 -7.04 -5.51 30.71
N GLU A 350 -5.77 -5.49 31.12
CA GLU A 350 -5.36 -4.60 32.20
C GLU A 350 -3.94 -4.04 32.09
N HIS A 351 -3.75 -2.84 32.64
CA HIS A 351 -2.44 -2.16 32.68
C HIS A 351 -1.78 -1.98 31.30
N ASN A 352 -2.53 -2.12 30.20
CA ASN A 352 -2.00 -1.90 28.86
C ASN A 352 -1.92 -0.41 28.57
N THR A 353 -1.05 -0.01 27.65
CA THR A 353 -0.97 1.36 27.16
C THR A 353 -1.11 1.38 25.64
N VAL A 354 -2.07 2.16 25.13
CA VAL A 354 -2.24 2.40 23.70
C VAL A 354 -1.92 3.87 23.41
N ARG A 355 -1.11 4.12 22.37
CA ARG A 355 -0.66 5.46 22.00
C ARG A 355 -0.84 5.75 20.52
N ASN A 356 -1.15 7.02 20.21
CA ASN A 356 -1.14 7.55 18.84
C ASN A 356 -2.00 6.71 17.87
N ALA A 357 -3.26 6.49 18.23
CA ALA A 357 -4.17 5.61 17.50
C ALA A 357 -5.57 6.23 17.41
N SER A 358 -6.32 5.94 16.35
CA SER A 358 -7.72 6.41 16.29
C SER A 358 -8.64 5.65 17.26
N VAL A 359 -8.29 4.43 17.64
CA VAL A 359 -9.10 3.57 18.52
C VAL A 359 -8.20 2.83 19.51
N GLY A 360 -8.54 2.86 20.80
CA GLY A 360 -7.82 2.13 21.84
C GLY A 360 -8.17 0.64 21.89
N MET A 361 -9.46 0.33 21.95
CA MET A 361 -10.01 -1.02 22.10
C MET A 361 -11.20 -1.25 21.17
N GLN A 362 -11.30 -2.45 20.63
CA GLN A 362 -12.44 -2.91 19.85
C GLN A 362 -12.90 -4.27 20.39
N ILE A 363 -14.03 -4.28 21.08
CA ILE A 363 -14.62 -5.47 21.69
C ILE A 363 -16.02 -5.60 21.12
N ASP A 364 -16.31 -6.72 20.44
CA ASP A 364 -17.66 -6.96 19.90
C ASP A 364 -18.58 -7.65 20.92
N ASP A 365 -19.88 -7.63 20.62
CA ASP A 365 -20.91 -8.22 21.48
C ASP A 365 -20.82 -9.76 21.59
N GLY A 366 -19.99 -10.40 20.77
CA GLY A 366 -19.69 -11.82 20.86
C GLY A 366 -18.68 -12.19 21.95
N CYS A 367 -18.23 -11.20 22.72
CA CYS A 367 -17.29 -11.36 23.83
C CYS A 367 -18.00 -11.14 25.17
N VAL A 368 -18.05 -12.17 26.01
CA VAL A 368 -18.71 -12.11 27.34
C VAL A 368 -17.72 -12.25 28.48
N GLY A 369 -18.02 -11.66 29.64
CA GLY A 369 -17.13 -11.73 30.80
C GLY A 369 -15.80 -10.99 30.62
N VAL A 370 -15.78 -9.92 29.82
CA VAL A 370 -14.56 -9.13 29.60
C VAL A 370 -14.37 -8.15 30.76
N LEU A 371 -13.27 -8.31 31.50
CA LEU A 371 -12.84 -7.35 32.52
C LEU A 371 -11.78 -6.42 31.93
N THR A 372 -12.04 -5.12 31.98
CA THR A 372 -11.05 -4.09 31.65
C THR A 372 -10.73 -3.27 32.89
N ARG A 373 -9.44 -3.04 33.18
CA ARG A 373 -9.03 -2.14 34.28
C ARG A 373 -7.68 -1.50 34.03
N GLU A 374 -7.53 -0.26 34.46
CA GLU A 374 -6.23 0.43 34.50
C GLU A 374 -5.45 0.46 33.17
N ASN A 375 -6.15 0.41 32.04
CA ASN A 375 -5.55 0.65 30.73
C ASN A 375 -5.38 2.16 30.53
N ARG A 376 -4.30 2.57 29.87
CA ARG A 376 -3.98 3.97 29.55
C ARG A 376 -4.08 4.21 28.06
N PHE A 377 -4.73 5.30 27.68
CA PHE A 377 -4.88 5.74 26.30
C PHE A 377 -4.25 7.13 26.16
N GLU A 378 -3.18 7.24 25.40
CA GLU A 378 -2.41 8.49 25.25
C GLU A 378 -2.47 8.95 23.78
N ASN A 379 -3.04 10.13 23.52
CA ASN A 379 -3.29 10.58 22.15
C ASN A 379 -4.08 9.55 21.32
N VAL A 380 -5.24 9.12 21.87
CA VAL A 380 -6.16 8.19 21.25
C VAL A 380 -7.50 8.89 21.01
N GLU A 381 -8.02 8.87 19.78
CA GLU A 381 -9.25 9.61 19.43
C GLU A 381 -10.48 9.04 20.14
N ALA A 382 -10.61 7.72 20.21
CA ALA A 382 -11.66 7.02 20.96
C ALA A 382 -11.08 5.82 21.73
N GLU A 383 -11.27 5.77 23.04
CA GLU A 383 -10.77 4.64 23.86
C GLU A 383 -11.43 3.32 23.48
N GLN A 384 -12.71 3.33 23.14
CA GLN A 384 -13.48 2.17 22.71
C GLN A 384 -14.10 2.43 21.32
N TYR A 385 -14.05 1.43 20.45
CA TYR A 385 -14.74 1.45 19.17
C TYR A 385 -16.25 1.37 19.36
N ASP A 386 -16.97 2.35 18.83
CA ASP A 386 -18.42 2.37 18.76
C ASP A 386 -18.89 1.96 17.36
N ALA A 387 -19.36 0.72 17.24
CA ALA A 387 -19.84 0.17 15.98
C ALA A 387 -21.11 0.86 15.47
N GLU A 388 -21.99 1.31 16.38
CA GLU A 388 -23.24 1.98 16.04
C GLU A 388 -22.97 3.39 15.55
N GLN A 389 -22.11 4.14 16.26
CA GLN A 389 -21.69 5.48 15.85
C GLN A 389 -20.98 5.45 14.49
N GLU A 390 -20.08 4.50 14.25
CA GLU A 390 -19.38 4.40 12.95
C GLU A 390 -20.35 4.00 11.83
N ARG A 391 -21.34 3.13 12.11
CA ARG A 391 -22.42 2.82 11.15
C ARG A 391 -23.27 4.05 10.86
N ALA A 392 -23.65 4.80 11.89
CA ALA A 392 -24.44 6.04 11.76
C ALA A 392 -23.67 7.09 10.97
N LYS A 393 -22.37 7.26 11.23
CA LYS A 393 -21.48 8.16 10.48
C LYS A 393 -21.42 7.79 9.00
N ARG A 394 -21.26 6.51 8.67
CA ARG A 394 -21.29 6.02 7.27
C ARG A 394 -22.64 6.24 6.60
N MET A 395 -23.73 6.02 7.32
CA MET A 395 -25.08 6.29 6.81
C MET A 395 -25.30 7.78 6.57
N ALA A 396 -24.87 8.65 7.48
CA ALA A 396 -24.95 10.10 7.34
C ALA A 396 -24.10 10.62 6.17
N GLN A 397 -22.87 10.10 6.01
CA GLN A 397 -22.03 10.39 4.85
C GLN A 397 -22.73 9.99 3.54
N ARG A 398 -23.32 8.79 3.50
CA ARG A 398 -24.06 8.33 2.32
C ARG A 398 -25.30 9.18 2.05
N ALA A 399 -26.04 9.60 3.08
CA ALA A 399 -27.18 10.50 2.94
C ALA A 399 -26.75 11.87 2.39
N ALA A 400 -25.66 12.44 2.91
CA ALA A 400 -25.10 13.69 2.40
C ALA A 400 -24.69 13.61 0.91
N LEU A 401 -24.16 12.46 0.47
CA LEU A 401 -23.86 12.23 -0.95
C LEU A 401 -25.15 12.18 -1.79
N LEU A 402 -26.22 11.55 -1.31
CA LEU A 402 -27.51 11.52 -1.99
C LEU A 402 -28.17 12.91 -2.11
N ASP A 403 -27.99 13.75 -1.09
CA ASP A 403 -28.56 15.11 -1.04
C ASP A 403 -27.71 16.16 -1.78
N SER A 404 -26.52 15.77 -2.27
CA SER A 404 -25.59 16.69 -2.95
C SER A 404 -26.18 17.25 -4.24
N LYS A 405 -26.17 18.59 -4.38
CA LYS A 405 -26.53 19.27 -5.63
C LYS A 405 -25.41 19.23 -6.67
N GLY A 406 -24.15 19.25 -6.21
CA GLY A 406 -22.94 19.20 -7.03
C GLY A 406 -22.45 17.76 -7.27
N PRO A 407 -21.36 17.58 -8.04
CA PRO A 407 -20.82 16.26 -8.29
C PRO A 407 -20.35 15.62 -6.98
N VAL A 408 -20.74 14.37 -6.76
CA VAL A 408 -20.28 13.54 -5.62
C VAL A 408 -18.89 12.95 -5.85
N TYR A 409 -18.42 13.02 -7.09
CA TYR A 409 -17.07 12.64 -7.48
C TYR A 409 -16.65 13.48 -8.68
N HIS A 410 -15.42 13.99 -8.67
CA HIS A 410 -14.86 14.78 -9.76
C HIS A 410 -13.38 14.47 -9.95
N GLN A 411 -13.02 13.94 -11.11
CA GLN A 411 -11.64 13.68 -11.49
C GLN A 411 -11.14 14.71 -12.51
N THR A 412 -10.18 15.53 -12.09
CA THR A 412 -9.26 16.28 -12.98
C THR A 412 -7.89 15.56 -13.02
N PHE A 413 -6.96 15.97 -13.87
CA PHE A 413 -5.60 15.42 -13.87
C PHE A 413 -4.52 16.46 -13.56
N ASP A 414 -4.93 17.57 -12.94
CA ASP A 414 -4.09 18.75 -12.69
C ASP A 414 -3.02 18.53 -11.63
N ASP A 415 -3.36 17.80 -10.55
CA ASP A 415 -2.52 17.63 -9.37
C ASP A 415 -2.21 16.15 -9.09
N PRO A 416 -1.31 15.50 -9.88
CA PRO A 416 -0.90 14.13 -9.62
C PRO A 416 -0.05 14.02 -8.35
N LEU A 417 -0.41 13.09 -7.46
CA LEU A 417 0.30 12.78 -6.21
C LEU A 417 0.97 11.39 -6.33
N GLY A 418 2.05 11.33 -7.10
CA GLY A 418 2.72 10.06 -7.42
C GLY A 418 1.82 9.15 -8.26
N ARG A 419 1.36 8.03 -7.68
CA ARG A 419 0.42 7.09 -8.35
C ARG A 419 -1.06 7.40 -8.11
N TYR A 420 -1.36 8.48 -7.39
CA TYR A 420 -2.72 8.85 -6.98
C TYR A 420 -3.16 10.16 -7.64
N PHE A 421 -4.47 10.31 -7.80
CA PHE A 421 -5.14 11.56 -8.14
C PHE A 421 -6.16 11.89 -7.06
N ALA A 422 -6.18 13.15 -6.63
CA ALA A 422 -7.17 13.63 -5.68
C ALA A 422 -8.57 13.69 -6.33
N ASP A 423 -9.60 13.57 -5.50
CA ASP A 423 -10.99 13.81 -5.87
C ASP A 423 -11.31 15.29 -5.68
N ALA A 424 -11.52 15.99 -6.79
CA ALA A 424 -11.77 17.42 -6.83
C ALA A 424 -13.16 17.82 -6.30
N SER A 425 -14.06 16.85 -6.04
CA SER A 425 -15.36 17.14 -5.41
C SER A 425 -15.25 17.46 -3.92
N GLY A 426 -14.12 17.10 -3.29
CA GLY A 426 -13.92 17.25 -1.85
C GLY A 426 -14.45 16.10 -0.99
N ASN A 427 -15.03 15.04 -1.59
CA ASN A 427 -15.57 13.89 -0.86
C ASN A 427 -14.51 12.84 -0.47
N GLY A 428 -13.26 13.02 -0.91
CA GLY A 428 -12.12 12.21 -0.46
C GLY A 428 -11.99 10.85 -1.14
N PHE A 429 -12.59 10.66 -2.31
CA PHE A 429 -12.52 9.42 -3.08
C PHE A 429 -11.29 9.39 -4.01
N ALA A 430 -10.08 9.45 -3.46
CA ALA A 430 -8.86 9.45 -4.28
C ALA A 430 -8.80 8.24 -5.25
N ALA A 431 -8.31 8.49 -6.47
CA ALA A 431 -8.16 7.49 -7.52
C ALA A 431 -6.71 7.02 -7.64
N MET A 432 -6.51 5.72 -7.86
CA MET A 432 -5.19 5.09 -7.96
C MET A 432 -4.96 4.54 -9.37
N GLN A 433 -3.79 4.84 -9.94
CA GLN A 433 -3.36 4.25 -11.21
C GLN A 433 -3.13 2.74 -11.06
N THR A 434 -3.73 1.95 -11.97
CA THR A 434 -3.70 0.48 -11.96
C THR A 434 -3.49 -0.06 -13.38
N GLY A 435 -2.88 -1.25 -13.51
CA GLY A 435 -2.69 -1.94 -14.80
C GLY A 435 -1.60 -1.36 -15.72
N GLY A 436 -1.18 -0.12 -15.47
CA GLY A 436 -0.17 0.62 -16.22
C GLY A 436 -0.09 2.07 -15.73
N SER A 437 0.71 2.90 -16.40
CA SER A 437 0.84 4.34 -16.07
C SER A 437 -0.19 5.17 -16.85
N VAL A 438 -0.90 6.07 -16.17
CA VAL A 438 -1.71 7.12 -16.83
C VAL A 438 -0.89 8.41 -16.84
N ARG A 439 -0.57 8.93 -18.02
CA ARG A 439 0.26 10.14 -18.15
C ARG A 439 -0.61 11.39 -18.25
N CYS A 440 -0.23 12.48 -17.60
CA CYS A 440 -0.90 13.75 -17.79
C CYS A 440 -0.48 14.41 -19.13
N LYS A 441 -1.43 15.00 -19.84
CA LYS A 441 -1.25 15.77 -21.07
C LYS A 441 -2.14 17.02 -21.03
N PRO A 442 -1.88 18.06 -21.83
CA PRO A 442 -2.80 19.19 -21.93
C PRO A 442 -4.24 18.72 -22.20
N GLY A 443 -5.16 19.13 -21.32
CA GLY A 443 -6.55 18.71 -21.27
C GLY A 443 -7.50 19.64 -22.02
N VAL A 444 -8.80 19.46 -21.79
CA VAL A 444 -9.79 20.48 -22.17
C VAL A 444 -9.68 21.65 -21.20
N SER A 445 -9.46 21.36 -19.92
CA SER A 445 -9.12 22.30 -18.87
C SER A 445 -7.88 21.76 -18.17
N GLY A 446 -6.83 22.57 -18.02
CA GLY A 446 -5.60 22.14 -17.35
C GLY A 446 -4.97 20.87 -17.97
N GLN A 447 -4.94 19.78 -17.22
CA GLN A 447 -4.39 18.48 -17.61
C GLN A 447 -5.48 17.40 -17.72
N ALA A 448 -5.33 16.55 -18.73
CA ALA A 448 -6.09 15.33 -18.96
C ALA A 448 -5.24 14.07 -18.79
N GLY A 449 -5.90 12.95 -18.45
CA GLY A 449 -5.29 11.63 -18.40
C GLY A 449 -5.16 11.02 -19.78
N ARG A 450 -3.95 10.61 -20.15
CA ARG A 450 -3.66 9.81 -21.35
C ARG A 450 -3.69 8.33 -21.03
N PHE A 451 -4.72 7.66 -21.54
CA PHE A 451 -4.94 6.23 -21.42
C PHE A 451 -4.42 5.53 -22.69
N ASP A 452 -3.70 4.43 -22.50
CA ASP A 452 -3.02 3.67 -23.56
C ASP A 452 -3.64 2.28 -23.79
N GLY A 453 -4.80 2.02 -23.19
CA GLY A 453 -5.47 0.71 -23.19
C GLY A 453 -4.96 -0.27 -22.13
N LYS A 454 -3.91 0.07 -21.36
CA LYS A 454 -3.41 -0.74 -20.24
C LYS A 454 -3.65 -0.09 -18.89
N GLY A 455 -3.23 1.18 -18.75
CA GLY A 455 -3.42 1.96 -17.54
C GLY A 455 -4.86 2.42 -17.38
N TYR A 456 -5.40 2.36 -16.16
CA TYR A 456 -6.71 2.89 -15.80
C TYR A 456 -6.69 3.41 -14.35
N LEU A 457 -7.74 4.13 -13.93
CA LEU A 457 -7.90 4.56 -12.54
C LEU A 457 -8.89 3.69 -11.78
N LEU A 458 -8.54 3.33 -10.56
CA LEU A 458 -9.37 2.66 -9.58
C LEU A 458 -9.69 3.64 -8.45
N VAL A 459 -10.95 4.00 -8.28
CA VAL A 459 -11.41 4.97 -7.28
C VAL A 459 -11.67 4.25 -5.96
N ASN A 460 -11.11 4.76 -4.86
CA ASN A 460 -11.39 4.25 -3.52
C ASN A 460 -12.74 4.79 -3.01
N ASP A 461 -13.82 4.42 -3.68
CA ASP A 461 -15.17 4.91 -3.40
C ASP A 461 -15.79 4.31 -2.12
N ARG A 462 -15.13 3.31 -1.51
CA ARG A 462 -15.56 2.60 -0.30
C ARG A 462 -17.00 2.09 -0.39
N ALA A 463 -17.44 1.69 -1.58
CA ALA A 463 -18.82 1.30 -1.84
C ALA A 463 -19.87 2.41 -1.59
N MET A 464 -19.49 3.68 -1.53
CA MET A 464 -20.39 4.81 -1.29
C MET A 464 -21.03 5.37 -2.58
N ILE A 465 -20.34 5.29 -3.72
CA ILE A 465 -20.84 5.77 -5.03
C ILE A 465 -21.81 4.74 -5.62
N ARG A 466 -23.04 4.72 -5.09
CA ARG A 466 -24.16 3.83 -5.47
C ARG A 466 -25.48 4.56 -5.24
N PHE A 467 -26.11 4.97 -6.32
CA PHE A 467 -27.27 5.84 -6.28
C PHE A 467 -28.38 5.26 -7.19
N PRO A 468 -29.65 5.36 -6.78
CA PRO A 468 -30.77 4.99 -7.64
C PRO A 468 -30.83 5.89 -8.88
N ASN A 469 -30.38 7.13 -8.75
CA ASN A 469 -30.35 8.12 -9.81
C ASN A 469 -28.91 8.59 -9.97
N THR A 470 -28.41 8.67 -11.20
CA THR A 470 -27.03 9.10 -11.44
C THR A 470 -26.91 9.87 -12.74
N THR A 471 -26.00 10.86 -12.73
CA THR A 471 -25.46 11.45 -13.95
C THR A 471 -23.99 11.14 -14.04
N LEU A 472 -23.53 10.69 -15.20
CA LEU A 472 -22.13 10.46 -15.53
C LEU A 472 -21.75 11.45 -16.62
N SER A 473 -20.62 12.15 -16.47
CA SER A 473 -20.08 13.06 -17.47
C SER A 473 -18.58 12.86 -17.60
N ALA A 474 -18.06 13.02 -18.82
CA ALA A 474 -16.63 13.13 -19.07
C ALA A 474 -16.37 13.94 -20.35
N TRP A 475 -15.25 14.65 -20.37
CA TRP A 475 -14.64 15.11 -21.61
C TRP A 475 -13.70 14.05 -22.15
N ILE A 476 -13.81 13.72 -23.43
CA ILE A 476 -13.00 12.69 -24.06
C ILE A 476 -12.42 13.18 -25.39
N ARG A 477 -11.23 12.68 -25.71
CA ARG A 477 -10.64 12.73 -27.05
C ARG A 477 -10.11 11.33 -27.39
N PRO A 478 -10.97 10.46 -27.95
CA PRO A 478 -10.57 9.09 -28.27
C PRO A 478 -9.57 9.07 -29.42
N ASP A 479 -8.55 8.20 -29.32
CA ASP A 479 -7.66 7.93 -30.46
C ASP A 479 -8.34 6.97 -31.46
N HIS A 480 -9.33 6.20 -31.00
CA HIS A 480 -10.10 5.25 -31.81
C HIS A 480 -11.60 5.43 -31.61
N ILE A 481 -12.31 5.74 -32.69
CA ILE A 481 -13.78 5.85 -32.71
C ILE A 481 -14.42 4.46 -32.96
N LYS A 482 -13.76 3.62 -33.76
CA LYS A 482 -14.17 2.24 -34.04
C LYS A 482 -13.84 1.34 -32.83
N GLY A 483 -14.70 0.36 -32.54
CA GLY A 483 -14.58 -0.53 -31.39
C GLY A 483 -15.46 -0.11 -30.22
N ARG A 484 -15.32 -0.77 -29.06
CA ARG A 484 -15.98 -0.43 -27.79
C ARG A 484 -14.93 -0.07 -26.74
N TRP A 485 -15.01 1.14 -26.18
CA TRP A 485 -14.02 1.69 -25.24
C TRP A 485 -14.73 2.31 -24.02
N GLY A 486 -14.47 1.76 -22.84
CA GLY A 486 -15.07 2.18 -21.58
C GLY A 486 -14.45 3.46 -21.02
N ILE A 487 -15.27 4.41 -20.59
CA ILE A 487 -14.83 5.71 -20.06
C ILE A 487 -14.93 5.71 -18.55
N VAL A 488 -16.09 5.35 -18.01
CA VAL A 488 -16.34 5.27 -16.57
C VAL A 488 -17.27 4.10 -16.31
N ALA A 489 -16.94 3.29 -15.32
CA ALA A 489 -17.64 2.04 -15.06
C ALA A 489 -17.65 1.68 -13.59
N LYS A 490 -18.77 1.12 -13.13
CA LYS A 490 -18.89 0.43 -11.85
C LYS A 490 -19.15 -1.06 -12.12
N ARG A 491 -18.12 -1.73 -12.62
CA ARG A 491 -18.18 -3.15 -13.06
C ARG A 491 -16.80 -3.80 -13.00
N ARG A 492 -16.75 -5.08 -12.63
CA ARG A 492 -15.60 -5.99 -12.86
C ARG A 492 -16.03 -7.25 -13.60
N THR A 493 -15.06 -7.99 -14.12
CA THR A 493 -15.31 -9.29 -14.75
C THR A 493 -16.07 -10.22 -13.80
N GLY A 494 -17.21 -10.74 -14.24
CA GLY A 494 -18.04 -11.66 -13.46
C GLY A 494 -18.90 -11.03 -12.38
N SER A 495 -18.94 -9.69 -12.27
CA SER A 495 -19.85 -9.00 -11.34
C SER A 495 -21.10 -8.47 -12.02
N ALA A 496 -22.16 -8.24 -11.23
CA ALA A 496 -23.30 -7.40 -11.60
C ALA A 496 -22.80 -6.02 -12.12
N CYS A 497 -23.53 -5.42 -13.06
CA CYS A 497 -23.13 -4.19 -13.74
C CYS A 497 -24.11 -3.06 -13.40
N ALA A 498 -23.75 -2.19 -12.44
CA ALA A 498 -24.55 -1.01 -12.13
C ALA A 498 -24.54 -0.04 -13.33
N PHE A 499 -23.36 0.31 -13.85
CA PHE A 499 -23.25 1.09 -15.08
C PHE A 499 -21.89 0.94 -15.77
N VAL A 500 -21.90 1.12 -17.08
CA VAL A 500 -20.75 1.42 -17.93
C VAL A 500 -21.15 2.54 -18.87
N MET A 501 -20.44 3.66 -18.85
CA MET A 501 -20.48 4.67 -19.91
C MET A 501 -19.27 4.46 -20.82
N ALA A 502 -19.54 4.29 -22.11
CA ALA A 502 -18.55 3.91 -23.11
C ALA A 502 -18.82 4.62 -24.45
N ILE A 503 -17.86 4.52 -25.36
CA ILE A 503 -18.09 4.78 -26.78
C ILE A 503 -18.09 3.46 -27.54
N ARG A 504 -18.94 3.36 -28.56
CA ARG A 504 -19.02 2.18 -29.44
C ARG A 504 -19.23 2.57 -30.88
N ASN A 505 -18.24 2.35 -31.75
CA ASN A 505 -18.31 2.66 -33.19
C ASN A 505 -18.85 4.08 -33.48
N GLY A 506 -18.35 5.07 -32.73
CA GLY A 506 -18.79 6.47 -32.83
C GLY A 506 -20.11 6.81 -32.15
N MET A 507 -20.75 5.87 -31.46
CA MET A 507 -21.93 6.09 -30.62
C MET A 507 -21.50 6.32 -29.17
N VAL A 508 -22.26 7.15 -28.44
CA VAL A 508 -22.25 7.16 -26.97
C VAL A 508 -23.07 5.98 -26.49
N CYS A 509 -22.65 5.32 -25.43
CA CYS A 509 -23.27 4.10 -24.92
C CYS A 509 -23.35 4.12 -23.40
N PHE A 510 -24.51 3.70 -22.88
CA PHE A 510 -24.69 3.34 -21.47
C PHE A 510 -25.16 1.90 -21.39
N GLU A 511 -24.59 1.13 -20.48
CA GLU A 511 -24.92 -0.27 -20.26
C GLU A 511 -25.07 -0.55 -18.76
N GLY A 512 -26.12 -1.28 -18.41
CA GLY A 512 -26.44 -1.62 -17.02
C GLY A 512 -27.39 -2.81 -16.95
N THR A 513 -27.34 -3.52 -15.83
CA THR A 513 -28.20 -4.68 -15.58
C THR A 513 -29.27 -4.35 -14.54
N ALA A 514 -30.50 -4.79 -14.79
CA ALA A 514 -31.54 -4.81 -13.78
C ALA A 514 -31.24 -5.85 -12.70
N THR A 515 -31.97 -5.78 -11.58
CA THR A 515 -31.91 -6.76 -10.49
C THR A 515 -32.25 -8.18 -10.93
N SER A 516 -32.98 -8.35 -12.03
CA SER A 516 -33.25 -9.62 -12.73
C SER A 516 -32.00 -10.24 -13.37
N GLY A 517 -30.90 -9.49 -13.50
CA GLY A 517 -29.69 -9.88 -14.21
C GLY A 517 -29.73 -9.62 -15.72
N VAL A 518 -30.84 -9.07 -16.24
CA VAL A 518 -31.00 -8.73 -17.65
C VAL A 518 -30.43 -7.33 -17.93
N TRP A 519 -29.79 -7.15 -19.09
CA TRP A 519 -29.15 -5.88 -19.52
C TRP A 519 -30.15 -4.87 -20.08
N THR A 520 -31.22 -4.59 -19.33
CA THR A 520 -32.33 -3.73 -19.78
C THR A 520 -31.97 -2.26 -19.89
N TYR A 521 -30.93 -1.80 -19.21
CA TYR A 521 -30.47 -0.40 -19.27
C TYR A 521 -29.57 -0.10 -20.47
N ASN A 522 -29.29 -1.07 -21.34
CA ASN A 522 -28.46 -0.85 -22.52
C ASN A 522 -29.11 0.14 -23.50
N LEU A 523 -28.38 1.21 -23.81
CA LEU A 523 -28.74 2.25 -24.77
C LEU A 523 -27.52 2.68 -25.57
N LEU A 524 -27.71 2.85 -26.88
CA LEU A 524 -26.73 3.42 -27.80
C LEU A 524 -27.35 4.60 -28.53
N SER A 525 -26.57 5.66 -28.71
CA SER A 525 -26.95 6.76 -29.61
C SER A 525 -26.76 6.38 -31.08
N LYS A 526 -27.15 7.29 -31.99
CA LYS A 526 -26.58 7.29 -33.35
C LYS A 526 -25.08 7.58 -33.30
N ALA A 527 -24.35 7.25 -34.36
CA ALA A 527 -22.94 7.62 -34.44
C ALA A 527 -22.82 9.15 -34.56
N VAL A 528 -22.27 9.79 -33.53
CA VAL A 528 -22.16 11.26 -33.39
C VAL A 528 -20.74 11.73 -33.15
N LEU A 529 -19.85 10.86 -32.66
CA LEU A 529 -18.47 11.25 -32.33
C LEU A 529 -17.66 11.60 -33.56
N THR A 530 -16.95 12.72 -33.47
CA THR A 530 -15.98 13.18 -34.46
C THR A 530 -14.55 13.20 -33.88
N GLY A 531 -13.58 13.69 -34.65
CA GLY A 531 -12.23 13.92 -34.13
C GLY A 531 -12.19 15.20 -33.29
N GLY A 532 -11.59 15.12 -32.10
CA GLY A 532 -11.45 16.27 -31.20
C GLY A 532 -11.93 15.97 -29.78
N TRP A 533 -11.94 17.02 -28.95
CA TRP A 533 -12.53 16.97 -27.62
C TRP A 533 -14.05 17.02 -27.72
N HIS A 534 -14.71 16.10 -27.03
CA HIS A 534 -16.17 16.04 -26.95
C HIS A 534 -16.60 15.78 -25.51
N HIS A 535 -17.70 16.39 -25.12
CA HIS A 535 -18.36 16.12 -23.85
C HIS A 535 -19.41 15.03 -24.06
N VAL A 536 -19.31 13.94 -23.29
CA VAL A 536 -20.30 12.85 -23.30
C VAL A 536 -20.88 12.70 -21.91
N ALA A 537 -22.20 12.52 -21.83
CA ALA A 537 -22.88 12.30 -20.56
C ALA A 537 -24.02 11.30 -20.69
N ALA A 538 -24.38 10.68 -19.57
CA ALA A 538 -25.53 9.82 -19.43
C ALA A 538 -26.25 10.10 -18.12
N THR A 539 -27.58 10.21 -18.15
CA THR A 539 -28.41 10.16 -16.95
C THR A 539 -29.10 8.80 -16.87
N CYS A 540 -29.22 8.26 -15.67
CA CYS A 540 -29.88 6.99 -15.41
C CYS A 540 -30.71 7.15 -14.14
N GLU A 541 -32.01 6.92 -14.26
CA GLU A 541 -32.96 6.91 -13.15
C GLU A 541 -33.52 5.49 -13.02
N GLU A 542 -33.27 4.86 -11.87
CA GLU A 542 -33.72 3.52 -11.55
C GLU A 542 -35.23 3.37 -11.73
N GLY A 543 -35.64 2.35 -12.49
CA GLY A 543 -37.04 2.07 -12.78
C GLY A 543 -37.75 3.16 -13.62
N LYS A 544 -36.99 4.09 -14.23
CA LYS A 544 -37.54 5.02 -15.23
C LYS A 544 -36.83 4.98 -16.57
N GLY A 545 -35.50 5.09 -16.62
CA GLY A 545 -34.81 5.09 -17.91
C GLY A 545 -33.42 5.71 -17.95
N VAL A 546 -32.87 5.74 -19.15
CA VAL A 546 -31.53 6.25 -19.48
C VAL A 546 -31.63 7.30 -20.58
N ARG A 547 -30.87 8.40 -20.45
CA ARG A 547 -30.73 9.43 -21.49
C ARG A 547 -29.25 9.68 -21.77
N LEU A 548 -28.87 9.83 -23.05
CA LEU A 548 -27.51 10.05 -23.51
C LEU A 548 -27.36 11.43 -24.13
N PHE A 549 -26.24 12.09 -23.84
CA PHE A 549 -25.94 13.44 -24.30
C PHE A 549 -24.55 13.52 -24.94
N TYR A 550 -24.44 14.39 -25.94
CA TYR A 550 -23.21 14.70 -26.67
C TYR A 550 -23.11 16.21 -26.89
N ASP A 551 -22.01 16.82 -26.43
CA ASP A 551 -21.75 18.27 -26.50
C ASP A 551 -22.97 19.10 -26.02
N GLY A 552 -23.57 18.67 -24.90
CA GLY A 552 -24.71 19.32 -24.24
C GLY A 552 -26.09 19.00 -24.84
N LYS A 553 -26.17 18.18 -25.90
CA LYS A 553 -27.44 17.87 -26.58
C LYS A 553 -27.86 16.41 -26.36
N LEU A 554 -29.16 16.18 -26.16
CA LEU A 554 -29.74 14.84 -26.09
C LEU A 554 -29.58 14.11 -27.44
N VAL A 555 -29.07 12.88 -27.42
CA VAL A 555 -28.82 12.06 -28.62
C VAL A 555 -29.52 10.70 -28.61
N ALA A 556 -29.98 10.23 -27.44
CA ALA A 556 -30.83 9.06 -27.29
C ALA A 556 -31.48 9.01 -25.90
N GLU A 557 -32.62 8.33 -25.81
CA GLU A 557 -33.28 8.01 -24.55
C GLU A 557 -34.02 6.68 -24.63
N LYS A 558 -34.27 6.08 -23.46
CA LYS A 558 -34.98 4.81 -23.34
C LYS A 558 -35.61 4.70 -21.96
N ASP A 559 -36.89 4.31 -21.94
CA ASP A 559 -37.58 3.95 -20.71
C ASP A 559 -37.22 2.53 -20.24
N VAL A 560 -37.12 2.37 -18.93
CA VAL A 560 -36.84 1.09 -18.25
C VAL A 560 -37.69 1.05 -16.99
N ASP A 561 -38.48 -0.01 -16.82
CA ASP A 561 -39.41 -0.21 -15.69
C ASP A 561 -38.87 -1.18 -14.62
N GLU A 562 -37.68 -1.75 -14.84
CA GLU A 562 -37.02 -2.65 -13.89
C GLU A 562 -36.02 -1.93 -12.98
N PRO A 563 -35.90 -2.30 -11.68
CA PRO A 563 -34.89 -1.76 -10.77
C PRO A 563 -33.45 -2.02 -11.24
N LEU A 564 -32.55 -1.05 -11.09
CA LEU A 564 -31.13 -1.17 -11.42
C LEU A 564 -30.41 -2.01 -10.37
N VAL A 565 -29.47 -2.86 -10.79
CA VAL A 565 -28.71 -3.66 -9.82
C VAL A 565 -27.74 -2.79 -9.02
N ASP A 566 -27.65 -3.04 -7.71
CA ASP A 566 -26.56 -2.51 -6.89
C ASP A 566 -25.32 -3.41 -6.95
N ASN A 567 -24.11 -2.83 -6.82
CA ASN A 567 -22.90 -3.64 -6.71
C ASN A 567 -21.78 -3.09 -5.81
N SER A 568 -21.11 -4.05 -5.16
CA SER A 568 -19.77 -4.03 -4.55
C SER A 568 -18.74 -3.02 -5.02
N GLN A 569 -18.71 -2.84 -6.35
CA GLN A 569 -17.46 -2.71 -7.05
C GLN A 569 -16.95 -1.28 -7.02
N PRO A 570 -15.62 -1.09 -6.91
CA PRO A 570 -15.06 0.24 -7.00
C PRO A 570 -15.34 0.86 -8.36
N LEU A 571 -15.61 2.17 -8.37
CA LEU A 571 -15.65 2.97 -9.59
C LEU A 571 -14.30 2.91 -10.32
N THR A 572 -14.35 2.85 -11.64
CA THR A 572 -13.17 2.84 -12.51
C THR A 572 -13.29 3.86 -13.63
N ILE A 573 -12.16 4.44 -14.04
CA ILE A 573 -12.06 5.38 -15.16
C ILE A 573 -11.06 4.83 -16.17
N GLY A 574 -11.49 4.75 -17.44
CA GLY A 574 -10.73 4.20 -18.55
C GLY A 574 -10.62 2.68 -18.57
N PHE A 575 -11.34 1.98 -17.70
CA PHE A 575 -11.34 0.51 -17.62
C PHE A 575 -12.63 -0.07 -18.20
N GLU A 576 -12.50 -1.12 -18.98
CA GLU A 576 -13.59 -2.05 -19.23
C GLU A 576 -13.05 -3.43 -19.64
N ALA A 577 -13.60 -4.48 -19.00
CA ALA A 577 -13.09 -5.84 -19.14
C ALA A 577 -13.35 -6.47 -20.53
N TRP A 578 -14.32 -5.94 -21.28
CA TRP A 578 -14.75 -6.45 -22.58
C TRP A 578 -14.83 -5.30 -23.60
N GLY A 579 -14.27 -5.45 -24.79
CA GLY A 579 -14.48 -4.45 -25.84
C GLY A 579 -13.47 -4.57 -26.95
N GLY A 580 -12.72 -3.49 -27.17
CA GLY A 580 -11.67 -3.43 -28.17
C GLY A 580 -12.22 -3.17 -29.57
N LEU A 581 -11.31 -3.19 -30.55
CA LEU A 581 -11.61 -2.86 -31.94
C LEU A 581 -12.71 -3.77 -32.52
N ASN A 582 -12.74 -5.05 -32.12
CA ASN A 582 -13.72 -6.02 -32.61
C ASN A 582 -14.89 -6.24 -31.64
N SER A 583 -14.91 -5.57 -30.47
CA SER A 583 -15.96 -5.74 -29.44
C SER A 583 -16.13 -7.20 -28.96
N LYS A 584 -15.04 -7.95 -28.78
CA LYS A 584 -15.08 -9.39 -28.43
C LYS A 584 -14.86 -9.64 -26.94
N PRO A 585 -15.55 -10.61 -26.29
CA PRO A 585 -15.45 -10.90 -24.84
C PRO A 585 -14.06 -11.11 -24.24
N ARG A 586 -13.05 -11.39 -25.08
CA ARG A 586 -11.65 -11.62 -24.66
C ARG A 586 -10.70 -10.46 -24.99
N GLU A 587 -11.20 -9.40 -25.62
CA GLU A 587 -10.46 -8.17 -25.89
C GLU A 587 -10.79 -7.15 -24.79
N SER A 588 -9.77 -6.43 -24.30
CA SER A 588 -9.97 -5.36 -23.34
C SER A 588 -10.67 -4.17 -24.01
N GLY A 589 -11.67 -3.62 -23.33
CA GLY A 589 -12.35 -2.38 -23.71
C GLY A 589 -11.75 -1.15 -23.03
N ASN A 590 -10.54 -1.21 -22.46
CA ASN A 590 -9.92 -0.07 -21.81
C ASN A 590 -9.77 1.12 -22.77
N PHE A 591 -9.95 2.33 -22.26
CA PHE A 591 -9.91 3.53 -23.08
C PHE A 591 -8.53 3.77 -23.71
N ILE A 592 -8.53 4.28 -24.95
CA ILE A 592 -7.32 4.72 -25.65
C ILE A 592 -7.57 6.14 -26.14
N GLY A 593 -6.89 7.11 -25.53
CA GLY A 593 -7.10 8.53 -25.81
C GLY A 593 -6.88 9.41 -24.59
N LEU A 594 -7.44 10.61 -24.62
CA LEU A 594 -7.48 11.50 -23.46
C LEU A 594 -8.87 11.49 -22.81
N VAL A 595 -8.89 11.52 -21.48
CA VAL A 595 -10.09 11.73 -20.67
C VAL A 595 -9.80 12.86 -19.69
N ASP A 596 -10.77 13.73 -19.49
CA ASP A 596 -10.70 14.88 -18.60
C ASP A 596 -12.05 15.14 -17.93
N GLU A 597 -12.05 15.90 -16.84
CA GLU A 597 -13.26 16.42 -16.18
C GLU A 597 -14.35 15.34 -15.97
N VAL A 598 -13.98 14.18 -15.42
CA VAL A 598 -14.94 13.09 -15.16
C VAL A 598 -15.75 13.43 -13.92
N LYS A 599 -17.07 13.55 -14.05
CA LYS A 599 -17.96 13.94 -12.95
C LYS A 599 -19.11 12.95 -12.80
N ILE A 600 -19.48 12.71 -11.54
CA ILE A 600 -20.63 11.87 -11.18
C ILE A 600 -21.52 12.65 -10.21
N TRP A 601 -22.83 12.61 -10.44
CA TRP A 601 -23.84 13.13 -9.51
C TRP A 601 -24.74 12.00 -9.03
N SER A 602 -25.24 12.12 -7.81
CA SER A 602 -26.24 11.22 -7.19
C SER A 602 -27.69 11.53 -7.63
N ARG A 603 -27.84 12.34 -8.69
CA ARG A 603 -29.11 12.74 -9.29
C ARG A 603 -29.00 12.81 -10.80
N CYS A 604 -30.15 12.77 -11.47
CA CYS A 604 -30.24 13.11 -12.90
C CYS A 604 -30.19 14.62 -13.08
N LEU A 605 -29.23 15.11 -13.86
CA LEU A 605 -29.23 16.49 -14.36
C LEU A 605 -30.27 16.62 -15.47
N ASN A 606 -30.92 17.78 -15.56
CA ASN A 606 -31.80 18.09 -16.69
C ASN A 606 -31.01 18.62 -17.90
N ASP A 607 -31.72 18.91 -18.99
CA ASP A 607 -31.12 19.31 -20.27
C ASP A 607 -30.40 20.66 -20.15
N GLU A 608 -30.97 21.63 -19.42
CA GLU A 608 -30.36 22.94 -19.19
C GLU A 608 -29.08 22.82 -18.34
N GLU A 609 -29.10 21.98 -17.30
CA GLU A 609 -27.95 21.74 -16.42
C GLU A 609 -26.79 21.08 -17.18
N LEU A 610 -27.08 20.09 -18.04
CA LEU A 610 -26.06 19.43 -18.86
C LEU A 610 -25.50 20.33 -19.96
N LEU A 611 -26.34 21.18 -20.55
CA LEU A 611 -25.89 22.18 -21.50
C LEU A 611 -24.99 23.22 -20.81
N ALA A 612 -25.40 23.73 -19.64
CA ALA A 612 -24.60 24.66 -18.86
C ALA A 612 -23.25 24.05 -18.41
N GLU A 613 -23.25 22.77 -18.02
CA GLU A 613 -22.02 22.04 -17.66
C GLU A 613 -21.04 21.96 -18.85
N TYR A 614 -21.56 21.66 -20.04
CA TYR A 614 -20.77 21.66 -21.27
C TYR A 614 -20.22 23.06 -21.61
N GLU A 615 -21.07 24.09 -21.58
CA GLU A 615 -20.69 25.45 -21.96
C GLU A 615 -19.68 26.06 -20.98
N SER A 616 -19.88 25.88 -19.68
CA SER A 616 -18.99 26.38 -18.63
C SER A 616 -17.55 25.90 -18.83
N LEU A 617 -17.35 24.60 -19.04
CA LEU A 617 -16.01 24.04 -19.26
C LEU A 617 -15.43 24.45 -20.62
N ARG A 618 -16.27 24.53 -21.67
CA ARG A 618 -15.82 24.98 -22.99
C ARG A 618 -15.34 26.43 -22.98
N GLU A 619 -16.01 27.32 -22.28
CA GLU A 619 -15.62 28.73 -22.14
C GLU A 619 -14.34 28.90 -21.31
N GLN A 620 -14.22 28.15 -20.22
CA GLN A 620 -12.99 28.11 -19.41
C GLN A 620 -11.80 27.63 -20.24
N ALA A 621 -11.98 26.56 -21.03
CA ALA A 621 -10.97 26.05 -21.96
C ALA A 621 -10.54 27.08 -23.00
N ALA A 622 -11.52 27.77 -23.62
CA ALA A 622 -11.25 28.81 -24.62
C ALA A 622 -10.48 30.00 -24.01
N THR A 623 -10.85 30.41 -22.79
CA THR A 623 -10.19 31.48 -22.05
C THR A 623 -8.76 31.10 -21.68
N ALA A 624 -8.53 29.88 -21.20
CA ALA A 624 -7.21 29.35 -20.88
C ALA A 624 -6.31 29.28 -22.13
N ALA A 625 -6.82 28.75 -23.25
CA ALA A 625 -6.08 28.70 -24.51
C ALA A 625 -5.71 30.10 -25.04
N ALA A 626 -6.60 31.09 -24.89
CA ALA A 626 -6.31 32.48 -25.26
C ALA A 626 -5.20 33.08 -24.38
N ARG A 627 -5.24 32.82 -23.07
CA ARG A 627 -4.19 33.24 -22.12
C ARG A 627 -2.85 32.60 -22.44
N ASP A 628 -2.82 31.31 -22.73
CA ASP A 628 -1.59 30.58 -23.09
C ASP A 628 -1.00 31.09 -24.41
N LYS A 629 -1.84 31.35 -25.42
CA LYS A 629 -1.40 31.94 -26.68
C LYS A 629 -0.83 33.34 -26.49
N ALA A 630 -1.43 34.16 -25.62
CA ALA A 630 -0.91 35.48 -25.28
C ALA A 630 0.44 35.39 -24.53
N ALA A 631 0.57 34.45 -23.59
CA ALA A 631 1.81 34.19 -22.87
C ALA A 631 2.93 33.70 -23.80
N ALA A 632 2.62 32.78 -24.72
CA ALA A 632 3.57 32.31 -25.73
C ALA A 632 4.05 33.44 -26.65
N LYS A 633 3.13 34.29 -27.14
CA LYS A 633 3.46 35.46 -27.97
C LYS A 633 4.34 36.46 -27.21
N ARG A 634 4.03 36.74 -25.94
CA ARG A 634 4.85 37.62 -25.09
C ARG A 634 6.26 37.07 -24.92
N ARG A 635 6.38 35.77 -24.64
CA ARG A 635 7.67 35.08 -24.50
C ARG A 635 8.50 35.15 -25.78
N GLU A 636 7.89 34.94 -26.94
CA GLU A 636 8.57 35.04 -28.23
C GLU A 636 9.12 36.45 -28.49
N GLN A 637 8.34 37.49 -28.16
CA GLN A 637 8.79 38.88 -28.24
C GLN A 637 9.95 39.17 -27.28
N GLU A 638 9.87 38.69 -26.04
CA GLU A 638 10.92 38.85 -25.03
C GLU A 638 12.22 38.11 -25.44
N LEU A 639 12.12 36.91 -26.02
CA LEU A 639 13.25 36.16 -26.56
C LEU A 639 13.87 36.83 -27.80
N ALA A 640 13.04 37.36 -28.71
CA ALA A 640 13.50 38.09 -29.88
C ALA A 640 14.27 39.37 -29.48
N ALA A 641 13.79 40.09 -28.46
CA ALA A 641 14.49 41.23 -27.87
C ALA A 641 15.84 40.81 -27.27
N ALA A 642 15.89 39.71 -26.51
CA ALA A 642 17.12 39.19 -25.93
C ALA A 642 18.14 38.77 -27.01
N ARG A 643 17.71 38.08 -28.08
CA ARG A 643 18.57 37.70 -29.22
C ARG A 643 19.18 38.90 -29.96
N SER A 644 18.51 40.05 -29.94
CA SER A 644 18.96 41.27 -30.63
C SER A 644 19.81 42.18 -29.73
N ALA A 645 19.93 41.87 -28.44
CA ALA A 645 20.71 42.67 -27.51
C ALA A 645 22.22 42.49 -27.77
N LYS A 646 22.95 43.61 -27.83
CA LYS A 646 24.43 43.57 -27.90
C LYS A 646 25.00 43.06 -26.58
N MET A 647 26.07 42.28 -26.65
CA MET A 647 26.75 41.74 -25.47
C MET A 647 27.33 42.90 -24.63
N VAL A 648 26.73 43.17 -23.46
CA VAL A 648 27.12 44.27 -22.56
C VAL A 648 28.25 43.81 -21.63
N GLY A 649 29.23 44.69 -21.34
CA GLY A 649 30.29 44.43 -20.36
C GLY A 649 31.46 43.58 -20.86
N THR A 650 31.70 43.53 -22.17
CA THR A 650 32.71 42.69 -22.84
C THR A 650 34.03 43.39 -23.17
N VAL A 651 34.22 44.64 -22.71
CA VAL A 651 35.34 45.48 -23.13
C VAL A 651 36.68 44.77 -22.91
N GLY A 652 37.38 44.49 -24.02
CA GLY A 652 38.74 43.96 -24.00
C GLY A 652 38.89 42.44 -23.82
N VAL A 653 37.82 41.64 -23.84
CA VAL A 653 37.90 40.17 -23.75
C VAL A 653 37.25 39.50 -24.97
N PRO A 654 38.00 38.72 -25.77
CA PRO A 654 37.43 37.89 -26.83
C PRO A 654 36.68 36.70 -26.21
N TRP A 655 35.36 36.65 -26.38
CA TRP A 655 34.50 35.59 -25.84
C TRP A 655 34.08 34.61 -26.92
N ARG A 656 34.33 33.32 -26.70
CA ARG A 656 33.83 32.22 -27.54
C ARG A 656 32.66 31.53 -26.87
N LEU A 657 31.54 31.39 -27.59
CA LEU A 657 30.38 30.63 -27.11
C LEU A 657 30.75 29.15 -26.94
N VAL A 658 30.56 28.62 -25.74
CA VAL A 658 30.79 27.21 -25.41
C VAL A 658 29.48 26.42 -25.53
N HIS A 659 28.40 26.97 -24.97
CA HIS A 659 27.09 26.33 -25.00
C HIS A 659 25.98 27.38 -24.92
N ALA A 660 24.85 27.09 -25.55
CA ALA A 660 23.63 27.89 -25.44
C ALA A 660 22.40 26.97 -25.40
N ASP A 661 21.44 27.29 -24.53
CA ASP A 661 20.19 26.55 -24.42
C ASP A 661 19.01 27.50 -24.20
N GLU A 662 17.98 27.35 -25.03
CA GLU A 662 16.70 28.06 -24.91
C GLU A 662 15.56 27.12 -24.48
N PHE A 663 15.90 25.85 -24.19
CA PHE A 663 15.01 24.79 -23.72
C PHE A 663 13.80 24.53 -24.62
N SER A 664 13.94 24.82 -25.92
CA SER A 664 12.91 24.63 -26.94
C SER A 664 12.58 23.17 -27.21
N SER A 665 13.50 22.24 -26.90
CA SER A 665 13.33 20.79 -27.04
C SER A 665 12.34 20.19 -26.03
N GLY A 666 11.96 20.94 -24.98
CA GLY A 666 11.08 20.46 -23.91
C GLY A 666 11.74 19.45 -22.96
N LYS A 667 13.05 19.21 -23.08
CA LYS A 667 13.82 18.31 -22.21
C LYS A 667 15.20 18.89 -21.94
N LEU A 668 15.78 18.55 -20.80
CA LEU A 668 17.16 18.90 -20.48
C LEU A 668 18.12 18.06 -21.33
N GLY A 669 19.03 18.70 -22.06
CA GLY A 669 20.00 18.03 -22.92
C GLY A 669 21.17 17.37 -22.16
N PRO A 670 21.92 16.46 -22.80
CA PRO A 670 23.06 15.77 -22.18
C PRO A 670 24.27 16.69 -21.89
N GLU A 671 24.27 17.91 -22.44
CA GLU A 671 25.27 18.94 -22.16
C GLU A 671 25.18 19.48 -20.73
N TRP A 672 24.04 19.24 -20.06
CA TRP A 672 23.80 19.66 -18.68
C TRP A 672 23.94 18.50 -17.71
N GLN A 673 24.52 18.79 -16.55
CA GLN A 673 24.64 17.85 -15.44
C GLN A 673 23.92 18.42 -14.22
N ILE A 674 22.92 17.68 -13.73
CA ILE A 674 22.28 17.97 -12.45
C ILE A 674 23.28 17.64 -11.34
N LEU A 675 23.72 18.67 -10.63
CA LEU A 675 24.64 18.51 -9.50
C LEU A 675 23.87 18.32 -8.19
N GLN A 676 22.72 18.98 -8.07
CA GLN A 676 21.82 18.87 -6.92
C GLN A 676 20.41 19.34 -7.30
N GLY A 677 19.40 18.76 -6.64
CA GLY A 677 17.99 19.17 -6.73
C GLY A 677 17.27 18.71 -8.01
N GLY A 678 15.93 18.85 -8.00
CA GLY A 678 15.08 18.53 -9.13
C GLY A 678 15.02 19.64 -10.19
N TRP A 679 15.23 19.27 -11.46
CA TRP A 679 15.07 20.16 -12.62
C TRP A 679 14.07 19.61 -13.63
N GLN A 680 13.21 20.47 -14.16
CA GLN A 680 12.27 20.12 -15.22
C GLN A 680 12.19 21.23 -16.26
N VAL A 681 12.11 20.87 -17.55
CA VAL A 681 11.78 21.83 -18.60
C VAL A 681 10.26 21.91 -18.73
N LYS A 682 9.67 23.07 -18.45
CA LYS A 682 8.22 23.34 -18.55
C LYS A 682 7.99 24.65 -19.29
N GLY A 683 7.12 24.62 -20.31
CA GLY A 683 6.80 25.83 -21.09
C GLY A 683 7.99 26.46 -21.82
N GLY A 684 9.06 25.69 -22.08
CA GLY A 684 10.30 26.18 -22.67
C GLY A 684 11.21 26.97 -21.72
N ALA A 685 10.97 26.87 -20.41
CA ALA A 685 11.90 27.33 -19.39
C ALA A 685 12.34 26.12 -18.55
N LEU A 686 13.54 26.21 -18.01
CA LEU A 686 14.06 25.28 -17.02
C LEU A 686 13.60 25.74 -15.63
N SER A 687 12.96 24.86 -14.88
CA SER A 687 12.38 25.17 -13.57
C SER A 687 12.84 24.23 -12.46
N CYS A 688 12.95 24.77 -11.26
CA CYS A 688 13.18 24.04 -10.00
C CYS A 688 12.29 24.62 -8.89
N SER A 689 12.04 23.83 -7.83
CA SER A 689 11.18 24.21 -6.70
C SER A 689 11.92 24.25 -5.35
N GLU A 690 13.20 23.93 -5.35
CA GLU A 690 14.03 23.73 -4.16
C GLU A 690 15.45 24.23 -4.43
N THR A 691 16.37 24.02 -3.48
CA THR A 691 17.78 24.36 -3.72
C THR A 691 18.37 23.42 -4.78
N SER A 692 18.68 23.98 -5.95
CA SER A 692 19.05 23.21 -7.12
C SER A 692 20.24 23.83 -7.85
N PHE A 693 21.11 22.97 -8.37
CA PHE A 693 22.34 23.35 -9.09
C PHE A 693 22.41 22.61 -10.41
N LEU A 694 22.67 23.38 -11.48
CA LEU A 694 22.86 22.84 -12.81
C LEU A 694 24.18 23.34 -13.39
N GLY A 695 25.09 22.41 -13.67
CA GLY A 695 26.38 22.70 -14.28
C GLY A 695 26.48 22.19 -15.71
N LEU A 696 27.38 22.77 -16.49
CA LEU A 696 27.78 22.22 -17.78
C LEU A 696 28.53 20.88 -17.57
N ALA A 697 28.19 19.86 -18.36
CA ALA A 697 28.87 18.57 -18.32
C ALA A 697 30.31 18.66 -18.84
N LYS A 698 30.57 19.59 -19.76
CA LYS A 698 31.90 19.87 -20.33
C LYS A 698 32.73 20.74 -19.37
N ALA A 699 34.00 20.37 -19.21
CA ALA A 699 34.97 21.17 -18.47
C ALA A 699 35.21 22.54 -19.14
N ILE A 700 35.33 23.58 -18.32
CA ILE A 700 35.53 24.96 -18.75
C ILE A 700 36.57 25.65 -17.87
N LYS A 701 37.39 26.53 -18.46
CA LYS A 701 38.32 27.36 -17.68
C LYS A 701 37.53 28.34 -16.81
N SER A 702 38.15 28.80 -15.72
CA SER A 702 37.49 29.75 -14.80
C SER A 702 37.26 31.14 -15.41
N SER A 703 37.96 31.52 -16.48
CA SER A 703 37.64 32.73 -17.27
C SER A 703 36.37 32.48 -18.11
N VAL A 704 35.22 32.70 -17.50
CA VAL A 704 33.90 32.33 -18.03
C VAL A 704 32.92 33.48 -17.89
N ARG A 705 31.99 33.58 -18.84
CA ARG A 705 30.81 34.43 -18.78
C ARG A 705 29.57 33.55 -18.90
N ILE A 706 28.67 33.67 -17.93
CA ILE A 706 27.39 32.98 -17.86
C ILE A 706 26.32 34.05 -17.99
N GLU A 707 25.51 33.94 -19.03
CA GLU A 707 24.47 34.90 -19.38
C GLU A 707 23.14 34.16 -19.48
N PHE A 708 22.12 34.61 -18.77
CA PHE A 708 20.83 33.93 -18.69
C PHE A 708 19.71 34.90 -18.34
N ARG A 709 18.47 34.48 -18.56
CA ARG A 709 17.33 35.13 -17.96
C ARG A 709 16.78 34.28 -16.84
N ALA A 710 16.35 34.93 -15.76
CA ALA A 710 15.74 34.25 -14.64
C ALA A 710 14.52 35.01 -14.11
N ARG A 711 13.55 34.27 -13.56
CA ARG A 711 12.42 34.81 -12.80
C ARG A 711 12.01 33.85 -11.70
N ALA A 712 11.18 34.34 -10.79
CA ALA A 712 10.52 33.51 -9.79
C ALA A 712 9.14 34.09 -9.42
N LYS A 713 8.20 33.24 -9.00
CA LYS A 713 6.87 33.66 -8.53
C LYS A 713 6.92 34.41 -7.20
N ALA A 714 7.85 33.99 -6.34
CA ALA A 714 8.20 34.68 -5.11
C ALA A 714 9.70 34.98 -5.16
N PRO A 715 10.18 36.03 -4.46
CA PRO A 715 11.60 36.35 -4.46
C PRO A 715 12.48 35.15 -4.09
N SER A 716 13.44 34.84 -4.94
CA SER A 716 14.33 33.67 -4.84
C SER A 716 15.74 34.06 -5.26
N ASP A 717 16.74 33.30 -4.82
CA ASP A 717 18.14 33.50 -5.20
C ASP A 717 18.33 32.94 -6.62
N LEU A 718 18.62 33.78 -7.61
CA LEU A 718 18.64 33.41 -9.04
C LEU A 718 20.03 33.62 -9.60
N SER A 719 20.95 32.73 -9.25
CA SER A 719 22.38 33.03 -9.25
C SER A 719 23.20 32.08 -10.14
N ALA A 720 24.50 32.35 -10.24
CA ALA A 720 25.42 31.56 -11.05
C ALA A 720 26.66 31.15 -10.26
N PHE A 721 27.36 30.12 -10.75
CA PHE A 721 28.60 29.65 -10.12
C PHE A 721 29.63 29.14 -11.14
N VAL A 722 30.88 29.09 -10.69
CA VAL A 722 32.05 28.58 -11.42
C VAL A 722 32.91 27.81 -10.43
N GLY A 723 33.19 26.53 -10.65
CA GLY A 723 34.03 25.74 -9.73
C GLY A 723 34.07 24.26 -10.10
N SER A 724 34.19 23.34 -9.12
CA SER A 724 34.14 21.90 -9.41
C SER A 724 32.72 21.36 -9.47
N LYS A 725 32.57 20.16 -10.01
CA LYS A 725 31.27 19.46 -9.99
C LYS A 725 30.93 18.89 -8.61
N ALA A 726 31.92 18.66 -7.75
CA ALA A 726 31.74 18.07 -6.43
C ALA A 726 31.36 19.10 -5.38
N GLU A 727 32.04 20.26 -5.38
CA GLU A 727 31.91 21.28 -4.33
C GLU A 727 31.30 22.59 -4.85
N THR A 728 31.04 22.71 -6.16
CA THR A 728 30.33 23.83 -6.82
C THR A 728 30.97 25.19 -6.57
N PHE A 729 30.38 26.03 -5.71
CA PHE A 729 30.91 27.34 -5.36
C PHE A 729 31.81 27.33 -4.11
N ARG A 730 31.86 26.21 -3.37
CA ARG A 730 32.67 26.09 -2.15
C ARG A 730 34.17 26.02 -2.45
N ASP A 731 34.53 25.63 -3.66
CA ASP A 731 35.91 25.61 -4.16
C ASP A 731 36.10 26.54 -5.38
N GLY A 732 35.12 27.43 -5.60
CA GLY A 732 35.06 28.29 -6.78
C GLY A 732 34.49 29.67 -6.46
N TYR A 733 33.74 30.22 -7.41
CA TYR A 733 33.02 31.48 -7.29
C TYR A 733 31.50 31.27 -7.31
N PHE A 734 30.81 32.02 -6.45
CA PHE A 734 29.37 32.22 -6.48
C PHE A 734 29.10 33.68 -6.87
N LEU A 735 28.20 33.92 -7.81
CA LEU A 735 27.78 35.25 -8.23
C LEU A 735 26.28 35.38 -8.02
N GLY A 736 25.92 36.04 -6.92
CA GLY A 736 24.60 36.08 -6.31
C GLY A 736 23.72 37.22 -6.78
N PHE A 737 22.63 36.94 -7.48
CA PHE A 737 21.54 37.86 -7.77
C PHE A 737 20.31 37.52 -6.92
N ALA A 738 19.72 38.54 -6.29
CA ALA A 738 18.56 38.41 -5.38
C ALA A 738 18.84 37.47 -4.19
N SER A 739 20.08 37.47 -3.71
CA SER A 739 20.52 36.64 -2.61
C SER A 739 19.95 37.02 -1.25
N ASN A 740 19.99 36.04 -0.35
CA ASN A 740 19.52 36.14 1.04
C ASN A 740 18.08 36.66 1.11
N GLY A 741 17.17 36.01 0.39
CA GLY A 741 15.76 36.40 0.36
C GLY A 741 15.53 37.72 -0.35
N ASN A 742 16.24 37.97 -1.47
CA ASN A 742 16.08 39.15 -2.30
C ASN A 742 16.43 40.48 -1.61
N THR A 743 17.41 40.42 -0.71
CA THR A 743 17.88 41.59 0.06
C THR A 743 19.18 42.16 -0.47
N LYS A 744 20.03 41.34 -1.11
CA LYS A 744 21.33 41.74 -1.62
C LYS A 744 21.78 40.97 -2.85
N CYS A 745 22.76 41.50 -3.56
CA CYS A 745 23.66 40.73 -4.41
C CYS A 745 24.94 40.42 -3.63
N LYS A 746 25.61 39.30 -3.93
CA LYS A 746 26.89 38.94 -3.28
C LYS A 746 27.82 38.18 -4.21
N ILE A 747 29.12 38.20 -3.93
CA ILE A 747 30.09 37.28 -4.52
C ILE A 747 30.71 36.45 -3.40
N LEU A 748 30.73 35.13 -3.58
CA LEU A 748 31.51 34.24 -2.72
C LEU A 748 32.74 33.73 -3.48
N LYS A 749 33.85 33.58 -2.76
CA LYS A 749 35.07 32.89 -3.20
C LYS A 749 35.36 31.79 -2.19
N LEU A 750 35.55 30.56 -2.67
CA LEU A 750 35.80 29.39 -1.82
C LEU A 750 34.77 29.28 -0.66
N GLY A 751 33.50 29.51 -1.00
CA GLY A 751 32.39 29.55 -0.02
C GLY A 751 32.34 30.75 0.92
N GLN A 752 33.33 31.66 0.89
CA GLN A 752 33.37 32.85 1.76
C GLN A 752 32.90 34.11 1.02
N GLU A 753 32.11 34.95 1.68
CA GLU A 753 31.64 36.22 1.12
C GLU A 753 32.79 37.22 1.01
N VAL A 754 33.02 37.74 -0.20
CA VAL A 754 34.12 38.69 -0.50
C VAL A 754 33.63 40.08 -0.88
N VAL A 755 32.39 40.19 -1.39
CA VAL A 755 31.71 41.47 -1.60
C VAL A 755 30.20 41.29 -1.58
N GLU A 756 29.49 42.31 -1.11
CA GLU A 756 28.03 42.41 -1.15
C GLU A 756 27.57 43.84 -1.43
N ALA A 757 26.34 43.98 -1.92
CA ALA A 757 25.63 45.25 -2.04
C ALA A 757 24.12 44.99 -2.07
N ALA A 758 23.28 45.95 -1.67
CA ALA A 758 21.83 45.80 -1.76
C ALA A 758 21.36 45.40 -3.17
N GLY A 759 22.02 45.94 -4.20
CA GLY A 759 21.90 45.49 -5.59
C GLY A 759 20.46 45.53 -6.15
N PRO A 760 20.28 45.10 -7.41
CA PRO A 760 18.97 44.88 -7.99
C PRO A 760 18.25 43.69 -7.35
N LYS A 761 16.93 43.82 -7.22
CA LYS A 761 16.04 42.80 -6.66
C LYS A 761 15.33 42.02 -7.77
N ALA A 762 15.10 40.73 -7.56
CA ALA A 762 14.16 39.94 -8.35
C ALA A 762 12.74 40.42 -8.07
N ILE A 763 12.05 40.83 -9.13
CA ILE A 763 10.65 41.24 -9.09
C ILE A 763 9.80 40.01 -9.45
N PRO A 764 8.79 39.66 -8.62
CA PRO A 764 7.89 38.53 -8.90
C PRO A 764 7.37 38.52 -10.34
N ASP A 765 7.43 37.35 -10.97
CA ASP A 765 6.98 37.08 -12.34
C ASP A 765 7.66 37.89 -13.47
N ARG A 766 8.65 38.72 -13.15
CA ARG A 766 9.43 39.47 -14.14
C ARG A 766 10.72 38.72 -14.48
N TRP A 767 10.97 38.57 -15.79
CA TRP A 767 12.27 38.12 -16.28
C TRP A 767 13.33 39.20 -16.08
N HIS A 768 14.44 38.80 -15.46
CA HIS A 768 15.65 39.60 -15.33
C HIS A 768 16.76 39.02 -16.18
N HIS A 769 17.53 39.89 -16.84
CA HIS A 769 18.71 39.48 -17.59
C HIS A 769 19.94 39.55 -16.69
N VAL A 770 20.59 38.41 -16.45
CA VAL A 770 21.71 38.27 -15.51
C VAL A 770 22.96 37.85 -16.26
N ILE A 771 24.06 38.55 -16.00
CA ILE A 771 25.39 38.23 -16.50
C ILE A 771 26.32 38.06 -15.30
N ALA A 772 26.87 36.87 -15.15
CA ALA A 772 27.88 36.53 -14.18
C ALA A 772 29.18 36.21 -14.90
N GLN A 773 30.25 36.97 -14.66
CA GLN A 773 31.49 36.78 -15.40
C GLN A 773 32.75 36.88 -14.53
N VAL A 774 33.71 36.02 -14.85
CA VAL A 774 35.06 35.97 -14.27
C VAL A 774 36.03 36.27 -15.40
N LEU A 775 36.76 37.38 -15.28
CA LEU A 775 37.60 37.92 -16.34
C LEU A 775 39.06 37.41 -16.22
N PRO A 776 39.81 37.32 -17.33
CA PRO A 776 41.20 36.88 -17.32
C PRO A 776 42.14 37.71 -16.44
N ASP A 777 41.82 39.00 -16.25
CA ASP A 777 42.57 39.99 -15.47
C ASP A 777 42.28 39.95 -13.96
N GLY A 778 41.44 39.01 -13.50
CA GLY A 778 41.09 38.79 -12.11
C GLY A 778 39.85 39.54 -11.62
N ARG A 779 39.17 40.31 -12.48
CA ARG A 779 37.87 40.90 -12.12
C ARG A 779 36.75 39.87 -12.17
N ILE A 780 35.79 40.03 -11.27
CA ILE A 780 34.59 39.20 -11.12
C ILE A 780 33.41 40.16 -11.05
N GLN A 781 32.46 40.01 -11.97
CA GLN A 781 31.41 40.98 -12.19
C GLN A 781 30.05 40.29 -12.27
N LEU A 782 29.06 40.92 -11.64
CA LEU A 782 27.65 40.58 -11.78
C LEU A 782 26.93 41.79 -12.36
N LEU A 783 26.23 41.60 -13.48
CA LEU A 783 25.36 42.59 -14.07
C LEU A 783 23.93 42.06 -14.09
N VAL A 784 22.96 42.93 -13.83
CA VAL A 784 21.53 42.60 -13.89
C VAL A 784 20.80 43.71 -14.63
N ASP A 785 19.97 43.33 -15.59
CA ASP A 785 19.22 44.23 -16.47
C ASP A 785 20.12 45.31 -17.11
N GLY A 786 21.34 44.91 -17.50
CA GLY A 786 22.33 45.76 -18.16
C GLY A 786 23.10 46.72 -17.24
N LYS A 787 22.86 46.69 -15.92
CA LYS A 787 23.56 47.52 -14.94
C LYS A 787 24.54 46.69 -14.12
N MET A 788 25.70 47.25 -13.80
CA MET A 788 26.66 46.63 -12.89
C MET A 788 26.04 46.54 -11.49
N ALA A 789 25.85 45.33 -10.99
CA ALA A 789 25.36 45.06 -9.65
C ALA A 789 26.52 44.92 -8.65
N LEU A 790 27.58 44.22 -9.05
CA LEU A 790 28.80 44.01 -8.25
C LEU A 790 30.04 43.90 -9.13
N GLU A 791 31.16 44.39 -8.61
CA GLU A 791 32.49 44.13 -9.14
C GLU A 791 33.44 43.83 -7.97
N TYR A 792 34.26 42.79 -8.13
CA TYR A 792 35.33 42.44 -7.21
C TYR A 792 36.59 42.09 -7.99
N ARG A 793 37.74 42.60 -7.56
CA ARG A 793 39.04 42.27 -8.15
C ARG A 793 39.77 41.30 -7.23
N ASP A 794 39.90 40.06 -7.68
CA ASP A 794 40.57 39.02 -6.91
C ASP A 794 42.10 39.13 -7.06
N PRO A 795 42.86 39.38 -5.99
CA PRO A 795 44.31 39.43 -6.05
C PRO A 795 44.95 38.06 -6.37
N LYS A 796 44.22 36.96 -6.14
CA LYS A 796 44.65 35.58 -6.46
C LYS A 796 43.51 34.80 -7.13
N PRO A 797 43.24 35.04 -8.42
CA PRO A 797 42.13 34.43 -9.13
C PRO A 797 42.23 32.91 -9.18
N ILE A 798 41.10 32.23 -8.98
CA ILE A 798 40.98 30.78 -9.18
C ILE A 798 41.09 30.53 -10.68
N ARG A 799 42.02 29.66 -11.10
CA ARG A 799 42.33 29.37 -12.52
C ARG A 799 41.78 28.03 -13.01
N ALA A 800 41.49 27.10 -12.10
CA ALA A 800 40.92 25.80 -12.40
C ALA A 800 39.44 25.78 -12.03
N ALA A 801 38.58 25.45 -12.98
CA ALA A 801 37.18 25.12 -12.78
C ALA A 801 36.87 23.89 -13.63
N GLU A 802 35.95 23.05 -13.18
CA GLU A 802 35.50 21.87 -13.92
C GLU A 802 34.11 22.07 -14.52
N THR A 803 33.39 23.10 -14.07
CA THR A 803 32.06 23.43 -14.56
C THR A 803 31.72 24.89 -14.27
N ALA A 804 30.74 25.40 -15.02
CA ALA A 804 30.08 26.66 -14.80
C ALA A 804 28.59 26.45 -15.01
N GLY A 805 27.76 27.17 -14.26
CA GLY A 805 26.35 26.87 -14.23
C GLY A 805 25.49 27.90 -13.51
N ILE A 806 24.21 27.56 -13.42
CA ILE A 806 23.19 28.34 -12.72
C ILE A 806 22.68 27.55 -11.51
N LEU A 807 22.05 28.28 -10.60
CA LEU A 807 21.53 27.72 -9.38
C LEU A 807 20.32 28.52 -8.89
N ALA A 808 19.51 27.90 -8.04
CA ALA A 808 18.51 28.62 -7.25
C ALA A 808 18.51 28.15 -5.79
N TRP A 809 18.37 29.07 -4.84
CA TRP A 809 18.08 28.74 -3.43
C TRP A 809 16.57 28.95 -3.21
N GLY A 810 15.78 27.99 -3.70
CA GLY A 810 14.31 28.05 -3.72
C GLY A 810 13.76 27.88 -5.13
N ALA A 811 12.48 28.20 -5.34
CA ALA A 811 11.87 28.06 -6.65
C ALA A 811 12.44 29.09 -7.65
N GLY A 812 12.75 28.64 -8.87
CA GLY A 812 13.31 29.50 -9.91
C GLY A 812 13.04 28.97 -11.30
N GLU A 813 12.86 29.89 -12.26
CA GLU A 813 12.73 29.61 -13.68
C GLU A 813 13.84 30.32 -14.46
N PHE A 814 14.46 29.59 -15.39
CA PHE A 814 15.59 30.04 -16.19
C PHE A 814 15.35 29.77 -17.67
N ASP A 815 15.74 30.71 -18.53
CA ASP A 815 15.83 30.45 -19.97
C ASP A 815 16.96 31.25 -20.61
N TRP A 816 17.15 31.03 -21.92
CA TRP A 816 18.10 31.78 -22.74
C TRP A 816 19.54 31.74 -22.20
N ILE A 817 19.99 30.57 -21.70
CA ILE A 817 21.30 30.42 -21.07
C ILE A 817 22.40 30.36 -22.15
N ARG A 818 23.48 31.11 -21.94
CA ARG A 818 24.70 31.12 -22.75
C ARG A 818 25.91 31.08 -21.84
N ILE A 819 26.83 30.16 -22.13
CA ILE A 819 28.10 30.06 -21.44
C ILE A 819 29.21 30.33 -22.46
N TYR A 820 30.06 31.30 -22.15
CA TYR A 820 31.20 31.70 -22.96
C TYR A 820 32.50 31.46 -22.21
N ALA A 821 33.56 31.10 -22.92
CA ALA A 821 34.92 31.07 -22.40
C ALA A 821 35.76 32.16 -23.08
N ALA A 822 36.69 32.76 -22.34
CA ALA A 822 37.68 33.64 -22.94
C ALA A 822 38.59 32.85 -23.90
N GLU A 823 38.93 33.43 -25.05
CA GLU A 823 39.84 32.84 -26.04
C GLU A 823 41.29 32.79 -25.57
#